data_AF-A0A5C7Q8D8-F1
#
_entry.id   AF-A0A5C7Q8D8-F1
#
_cell.length_a   1.000
_cell.length_b   1.000
_cell.length_c   1.000
_cell.angle_alpha   90.00
_cell.angle_beta   90.00
_cell.angle_gamma   90.00
#
_symmetry.space_group_name_H-M   'P 1'
#
loop_
_entity.id
_entity.type
_entity.pdbx_description
1 polymer ?
#
loop_
_entity_poly.entity_id
_entity_poly.type
_entity_poly.pdbx_seq_one_letter_code
_entity_poly.pdbx_strand_id
1 'polypeptide(L)'
;MPKENPVVKPVPNKTLGNGNVQPVEPNAIGNKKLESNSLFPGDPKSAYLSSYYQDSYDFPYNPDPLAPANNYSTYDEMRHDDQVKAAISFKKDLVISPGWHIKCESQEIKEQIEQNLREGLRASFDDTLRDILSSFEYGFSLSEILYKRGDSGLIEVKDIKTRPPHTFEFHLNTKGDVEKIIQNADDTIGTFKPDYFLHYIYQPEFGNPYGQSDLRAAFQAWKAKKFFFRFWAMYVERFASPTVVGEYPENFDKSKIAQVQTVLQTIQNSTTIVVPEGTKIDFKMPNRDSSNIYENGVTMLNTMIARAILMPDLLGVSGGQTDSGSRALGETQFQMFMGLIKREQQTLARALTLKLIKPLVKANYGDYSAEFEFNQQSKEDALETMRVWIEATKVGLWKLSEDEVKHFLEVTKFPIPEKVELQEKQQYPNFPVEGSRPNNPPTPKNEPKKEVEPDDDEEEDSESEESPEKFSTRTYREKTKYESTINFVQIEDFLEKKEERGFRKLKPLGKDIYNDFIAQIRERNLLNKFKPELINELSIHFQKPMNVEFKNFMKDVYMDAYNQTQKEFFPKVESKFALSEEMLPEEFLEVIDAEAFKLVGDYSVNVTNKMRNKVVQGIKNGVNERDLLSQLRELGEEETDKWLKTVIRTKSSEMYNRARKSFWDNDEFAKQIVEAYQYSAILDDRTSDVCRELDGKIFEKGEFTTQITPPLHFNCRSLLVPVTKFEDYTANKEVSLDSLRDKGGNFLSDKNRVTSFEISQTVRSSGSLRTYGENIVINSPGANLQIEIMYYKISNASFEKSTVVGVKSSDEKELRYRQTLKPSETSTENFRSEPWKLPKGTHFVINITTDDIDINYTVEYRIV
;
A
#
# COMPACT_ATOMS: atom_id res chain seq x y z
N MET A 1 39.02 -12.92 -42.85
CA MET A 1 39.60 -11.67 -42.33
C MET A 1 38.54 -10.90 -41.53
N PRO A 2 38.59 -10.94 -40.19
CA PRO A 2 38.10 -9.87 -39.35
C PRO A 2 39.27 -9.05 -38.77
N LYS A 3 39.04 -7.75 -38.59
CA LYS A 3 40.02 -6.75 -38.16
C LYS A 3 40.39 -6.94 -36.67
N GLU A 4 41.69 -6.88 -36.38
CA GLU A 4 42.27 -6.94 -35.04
C GLU A 4 41.95 -5.68 -34.21
N ASN A 5 41.55 -5.87 -32.97
CA ASN A 5 41.41 -4.80 -31.96
C ASN A 5 42.81 -4.32 -31.51
N PRO A 6 42.99 -3.01 -31.24
CA PRO A 6 44.29 -2.48 -30.84
C PRO A 6 44.65 -2.88 -29.40
N VAL A 7 45.81 -3.51 -29.27
CA VAL A 7 46.48 -3.84 -27.99
C VAL A 7 46.94 -2.55 -27.31
N VAL A 8 46.37 -2.24 -26.14
CA VAL A 8 46.87 -1.18 -25.26
C VAL A 8 48.16 -1.67 -24.59
N LYS A 9 49.29 -1.04 -24.92
CA LYS A 9 50.59 -1.34 -24.29
C LYS A 9 50.61 -0.86 -22.83
N PRO A 10 51.20 -1.61 -21.90
CA PRO A 10 51.37 -1.17 -20.52
C PRO A 10 52.36 -0.01 -20.44
N VAL A 11 51.99 1.03 -19.68
CA VAL A 11 52.88 2.15 -19.34
C VAL A 11 53.91 1.65 -18.31
N PRO A 12 55.21 1.93 -18.47
CA PRO A 12 56.23 1.39 -17.57
C PRO A 12 56.12 2.02 -16.17
N ASN A 13 56.15 1.16 -15.15
CA ASN A 13 56.31 1.55 -13.75
C ASN A 13 57.60 2.37 -13.57
N LYS A 14 57.48 3.66 -13.28
CA LYS A 14 58.56 4.42 -12.67
C LYS A 14 58.63 4.01 -11.20
N THR A 15 59.71 3.32 -10.85
CA THR A 15 60.18 3.12 -9.48
C THR A 15 60.17 4.44 -8.72
N LEU A 16 59.34 4.53 -7.68
CA LEU A 16 59.45 5.55 -6.65
C LEU A 16 60.68 5.22 -5.81
N GLY A 17 61.76 5.95 -6.05
CA GLY A 17 62.97 5.88 -5.22
C GLY A 17 62.69 6.42 -3.82
N ASN A 18 63.40 5.86 -2.85
CA ASN A 18 63.50 6.30 -1.45
C ASN A 18 64.08 7.73 -1.35
N GLY A 19 63.31 8.73 -1.77
CA GLY A 19 63.59 10.13 -1.47
C GLY A 19 62.72 10.56 -0.30
N ASN A 20 63.35 11.03 0.78
CA ASN A 20 62.67 11.86 1.78
C ASN A 20 62.01 13.04 1.06
N VAL A 21 60.73 12.90 0.71
CA VAL A 21 59.92 14.02 0.23
C VAL A 21 59.56 14.81 1.48
N GLN A 22 60.40 15.79 1.81
CA GLN A 22 59.95 16.84 2.72
C GLN A 22 58.74 17.53 2.08
N PRO A 23 57.70 17.88 2.87
CA PRO A 23 56.53 18.59 2.36
C PRO A 23 57.00 19.83 1.61
N VAL A 24 56.66 19.89 0.32
CA VAL A 24 56.92 21.09 -0.48
C VAL A 24 55.97 22.17 0.04
N GLU A 25 56.51 23.32 0.47
CA GLU A 25 55.67 24.47 0.81
C GLU A 25 54.74 24.77 -0.38
N PRO A 26 53.43 24.92 -0.16
CA PRO A 26 52.47 25.07 -1.24
C PRO A 26 52.84 26.28 -2.11
N ASN A 27 53.06 26.04 -3.41
CA ASN A 27 53.34 27.08 -4.39
C ASN A 27 52.31 28.21 -4.26
N ALA A 28 52.79 29.39 -3.86
CA ALA A 28 52.02 30.62 -3.79
C ALA A 28 51.61 31.04 -5.21
N ILE A 29 50.48 30.52 -5.70
CA ILE A 29 49.77 31.10 -6.82
C ILE A 29 49.33 32.50 -6.37
N GLY A 30 50.02 33.51 -6.93
CA GLY A 30 49.80 34.96 -6.82
C GLY A 30 48.86 35.47 -5.71
N ASN A 31 49.43 36.04 -4.65
CA ASN A 31 48.82 37.07 -3.78
C ASN A 31 47.32 36.94 -3.43
N LYS A 32 46.81 35.73 -3.24
CA LYS A 32 45.72 35.45 -2.31
C LYS A 32 46.20 34.30 -1.46
N LYS A 33 46.63 34.60 -0.22
CA LYS A 33 46.67 33.58 0.83
C LYS A 33 45.30 32.90 0.78
N LEU A 34 45.25 31.62 0.41
CA LEU A 34 44.13 30.78 0.81
C LEU A 34 44.09 30.93 2.33
N GLU A 35 43.14 31.72 2.83
CA GLU A 35 42.98 31.88 4.26
C GLU A 35 42.80 30.46 4.80
N SER A 36 43.62 30.05 5.76
CA SER A 36 43.57 28.69 6.33
C SER A 36 42.15 28.31 6.75
N ASN A 37 41.34 29.30 7.12
CA ASN A 37 39.93 29.17 7.49
C ASN A 37 39.00 28.75 6.34
N SER A 38 39.43 28.84 5.07
CA SER A 38 38.65 28.40 3.91
C SER A 38 38.71 26.88 3.69
N LEU A 39 39.78 26.22 4.17
CA LEU A 39 39.94 24.76 4.13
C LEU A 39 39.30 24.08 5.35
N PHE A 40 39.17 24.82 6.44
CA PHE A 40 38.59 24.37 7.70
C PHE A 40 37.49 25.35 8.11
N PRO A 41 36.35 25.40 7.38
CA PRO A 41 35.21 26.17 7.86
C PRO A 41 34.86 25.61 9.25
N GLY A 42 35.05 26.43 10.29
CA GLY A 42 34.79 26.03 11.68
C GLY A 42 33.32 25.71 11.95
N ASP A 43 32.44 26.02 11.00
CA ASP A 43 31.01 25.70 11.05
C ASP A 43 30.41 25.53 9.64
N PRO A 44 29.76 24.40 9.30
CA PRO A 44 29.15 24.21 7.99
C PRO A 44 27.87 25.05 7.84
N LYS A 45 28.00 26.26 7.28
CA LYS A 45 26.86 27.13 6.96
C LYS A 45 25.89 26.54 5.92
N SER A 46 26.33 25.55 5.14
CA SER A 46 25.54 24.95 4.05
C SER A 46 24.74 23.72 4.47
N ALA A 47 25.10 23.04 5.56
CA ALA A 47 24.50 21.74 5.93
C ALA A 47 22.98 21.83 6.09
N TYR A 48 22.51 22.90 6.74
CA TYR A 48 21.10 23.23 6.89
C TYR A 48 20.40 23.51 5.55
N LEU A 49 20.96 24.42 4.75
CA LEU A 49 20.32 24.92 3.52
C LEU A 49 20.21 23.86 2.42
N SER A 50 21.10 22.86 2.43
CA SER A 50 21.17 21.79 1.43
C SER A 50 20.60 20.45 1.90
N SER A 51 20.05 20.35 3.11
CA SER A 51 19.41 19.11 3.57
C SER A 51 18.16 18.84 2.73
N TYR A 52 17.98 17.61 2.27
CA TYR A 52 16.73 17.17 1.65
C TYR A 52 15.55 17.26 2.64
N TYR A 53 15.85 17.20 3.94
CA TYR A 53 14.91 17.33 5.04
C TYR A 53 15.17 18.65 5.77
N GLN A 54 14.84 19.78 5.13
CA GLN A 54 15.15 21.13 5.65
C GLN A 54 14.62 21.35 7.07
N ASP A 55 13.49 20.73 7.43
CA ASP A 55 12.86 20.85 8.74
C ASP A 55 13.19 19.68 9.70
N SER A 56 14.18 18.83 9.39
CA SER A 56 14.53 17.66 10.23
C SER A 56 15.01 17.99 11.65
N TYR A 57 15.41 19.23 11.90
CA TYR A 57 15.70 19.72 13.24
C TYR A 57 14.43 20.07 14.04
N ASP A 58 13.35 20.44 13.34
CA ASP A 58 12.03 20.71 13.92
C ASP A 58 11.22 19.41 14.11
N PHE A 59 11.48 18.38 13.31
CA PHE A 59 10.79 17.09 13.35
C PHE A 59 11.75 15.95 13.72
N PRO A 60 11.78 15.52 14.99
CA PRO A 60 12.74 14.52 15.46
C PRO A 60 12.35 13.09 15.08
N TYR A 61 11.39 12.88 14.17
CA TYR A 61 10.84 11.56 13.78
C TYR A 61 11.49 11.04 12.48
N ASN A 62 11.39 9.73 12.24
CA ASN A 62 11.85 9.13 11.00
C ASN A 62 11.10 9.74 9.79
N PRO A 63 11.82 10.30 8.80
CA PRO A 63 11.20 10.93 7.64
C PRO A 63 10.62 9.93 6.63
N ASP A 64 10.81 8.62 6.84
CA ASP A 64 10.24 7.58 5.99
C ASP A 64 8.72 7.44 6.20
N PRO A 65 7.90 7.60 5.15
CA PRO A 65 6.45 7.41 5.24
C PRO A 65 5.99 6.04 5.71
N LEU A 66 6.85 5.00 5.67
CA LEU A 66 6.53 3.68 6.24
C LEU A 66 6.75 3.58 7.75
N ALA A 67 7.36 4.60 8.37
CA ALA A 67 7.55 4.72 9.82
C ALA A 67 7.01 6.05 10.38
N PRO A 68 5.73 6.42 10.12
CA PRO A 68 5.19 7.70 10.54
C PRO A 68 5.22 7.81 12.07
N ALA A 69 5.70 8.94 12.59
CA ALA A 69 5.88 9.17 14.03
C ALA A 69 6.64 8.03 14.74
N ASN A 70 7.66 7.46 14.08
CA ASN A 70 8.45 6.33 14.57
C ASN A 70 7.66 5.02 14.79
N ASN A 71 6.53 4.85 14.11
CA ASN A 71 5.78 3.59 14.11
C ASN A 71 6.32 2.61 13.07
N TYR A 72 7.13 1.63 13.49
CA TYR A 72 7.73 0.63 12.59
C TYR A 72 6.89 -0.64 12.37
N SER A 73 5.58 -0.62 12.66
CA SER A 73 4.71 -1.82 12.54
C SER A 73 4.71 -2.45 11.14
N THR A 74 4.81 -1.64 10.08
CA THR A 74 4.93 -2.15 8.70
C THR A 74 6.22 -2.97 8.54
N TYR A 75 7.34 -2.46 9.05
CA TYR A 75 8.62 -3.17 9.01
C TYR A 75 8.59 -4.44 9.85
N ASP A 76 7.95 -4.40 11.02
CA ASP A 76 7.74 -5.59 11.86
C ASP A 76 6.97 -6.67 11.10
N GLU A 77 5.91 -6.30 10.38
CA GLU A 77 5.13 -7.25 9.59
C GLU A 77 5.94 -7.83 8.42
N MET A 78 6.73 -7.00 7.73
CA MET A 78 7.60 -7.44 6.63
C MET A 78 8.64 -8.47 7.05
N ARG A 79 9.19 -8.35 8.27
CA ARG A 79 10.19 -9.30 8.80
C ARG A 79 9.66 -10.73 8.96
N HIS A 80 8.35 -10.91 8.99
CA HIS A 80 7.71 -12.22 9.08
C HIS A 80 7.47 -12.87 7.70
N ASP A 81 7.71 -12.17 6.60
CA ASP A 81 7.71 -12.77 5.27
C ASP A 81 8.90 -13.72 5.09
N ASP A 82 8.64 -14.90 4.53
CA ASP A 82 9.60 -15.98 4.34
C ASP A 82 10.81 -15.54 3.49
N GLN A 83 10.55 -14.82 2.40
CA GLN A 83 11.59 -14.32 1.50
C GLN A 83 12.45 -13.24 2.17
N VAL A 84 11.79 -12.30 2.86
CA VAL A 84 12.48 -11.23 3.59
C VAL A 84 13.37 -11.81 4.67
N LYS A 85 12.82 -12.72 5.50
CA LYS A 85 13.56 -13.38 6.59
C LYS A 85 14.79 -14.12 6.07
N ALA A 86 14.64 -14.90 5.00
CA ALA A 86 15.73 -15.66 4.40
C ALA A 86 16.85 -14.73 3.88
N ALA A 87 16.49 -13.71 3.11
CA ALA A 87 17.46 -12.79 2.51
C ALA A 87 18.22 -11.96 3.55
N ILE A 88 17.50 -11.36 4.52
CA ILE A 88 18.12 -10.53 5.56
C ILE A 88 19.00 -11.38 6.48
N SER A 89 18.52 -12.55 6.91
CA SER A 89 19.31 -13.43 7.79
C SER A 89 20.63 -13.81 7.13
N PHE A 90 20.57 -14.27 5.86
CA PHE A 90 21.76 -14.66 5.12
C PHE A 90 22.74 -13.48 4.95
N LYS A 91 22.24 -12.29 4.65
CA LYS A 91 23.06 -11.07 4.56
C LYS A 91 23.79 -10.77 5.88
N LYS A 92 23.10 -10.87 7.02
CA LYS A 92 23.69 -10.69 8.36
C LYS A 92 24.74 -11.75 8.68
N ASP A 93 24.42 -13.01 8.38
CA ASP A 93 25.33 -14.13 8.58
C ASP A 93 26.63 -13.97 7.80
N LEU A 94 26.55 -13.53 6.54
CA LEU A 94 27.75 -13.28 5.72
C LEU A 94 28.61 -12.12 6.24
N VAL A 95 28.00 -11.10 6.85
CA VAL A 95 28.77 -10.02 7.48
C VAL A 95 29.59 -10.54 8.66
N ILE A 96 29.01 -11.42 9.48
CA ILE A 96 29.61 -11.84 10.77
C ILE A 96 30.48 -13.10 10.64
N SER A 97 30.13 -14.01 9.74
CA SER A 97 30.76 -15.34 9.58
C SER A 97 32.28 -15.38 9.40
N PRO A 98 32.99 -14.38 8.84
CA PRO A 98 34.46 -14.42 8.84
C PRO A 98 35.06 -14.47 10.24
N GLY A 99 34.30 -14.05 11.25
CA GLY A 99 34.83 -13.72 12.57
C GLY A 99 35.62 -12.40 12.52
N TRP A 100 36.24 -12.08 13.66
CA TRP A 100 36.87 -10.79 13.88
C TRP A 100 38.09 -10.92 14.79
N HIS A 101 38.94 -9.91 14.76
CA HIS A 101 40.07 -9.72 15.65
C HIS A 101 40.32 -8.23 15.90
N ILE A 102 41.12 -7.92 16.93
CA ILE A 102 41.60 -6.57 17.20
C ILE A 102 42.99 -6.41 16.60
N LYS A 103 43.14 -5.42 15.74
CA LYS A 103 44.42 -5.00 15.20
C LYS A 103 45.05 -3.98 16.13
N CYS A 104 46.11 -4.38 16.80
CA CYS A 104 46.91 -3.54 17.69
C CYS A 104 48.37 -3.99 17.63
N GLU A 105 49.31 -3.06 17.79
CA GLU A 105 50.75 -3.39 17.85
C GLU A 105 51.11 -4.14 19.14
N SER A 106 50.38 -3.89 20.24
CA SER A 106 50.56 -4.59 21.50
C SER A 106 49.71 -5.86 21.55
N GLN A 107 50.39 -7.01 21.63
CA GLN A 107 49.74 -8.31 21.74
C GLN A 107 48.94 -8.46 23.03
N GLU A 108 49.42 -7.89 24.14
CA GLU A 108 48.74 -7.92 25.44
C GLU A 108 47.41 -7.15 25.41
N ILE A 109 47.41 -5.94 24.85
CA ILE A 109 46.19 -5.12 24.71
C ILE A 109 45.19 -5.83 23.81
N LYS A 110 45.66 -6.40 22.70
CA LYS A 110 44.83 -7.18 21.78
C LYS A 110 44.15 -8.35 22.49
N GLU A 111 44.92 -9.22 23.14
CA GLU A 111 44.41 -10.43 23.80
C GLU A 111 43.42 -10.07 24.92
N GLN A 112 43.70 -9.03 25.71
CA GLN A 112 42.81 -8.60 26.78
C GLN A 112 41.45 -8.12 26.24
N ILE A 113 41.44 -7.33 25.16
CA ILE A 113 40.19 -6.83 24.57
C ILE A 113 39.42 -7.97 23.90
N GLU A 114 40.11 -8.81 23.13
CA GLU A 114 39.48 -9.97 22.48
C GLU A 114 38.87 -10.92 23.52
N GLN A 115 39.58 -11.20 24.61
CA GLN A 115 39.06 -12.03 25.70
C GLN A 115 37.83 -11.40 26.34
N ASN A 116 37.87 -10.09 26.65
CA ASN A 116 36.72 -9.41 27.22
C ASN A 116 35.50 -9.48 26.29
N LEU A 117 35.67 -9.31 24.99
CA LEU A 117 34.57 -9.39 24.02
C LEU A 117 34.09 -10.84 23.79
N ARG A 118 34.96 -11.85 23.85
CA ARG A 118 34.57 -13.26 23.64
C ARG A 118 33.91 -13.89 24.87
N GLU A 119 34.38 -13.55 26.07
CA GLU A 119 34.02 -14.26 27.31
C GLU A 119 33.35 -13.36 28.35
N GLY A 120 33.48 -12.03 28.24
CA GLY A 120 33.05 -11.08 29.27
C GLY A 120 31.60 -10.60 29.14
N LEU A 121 30.97 -10.80 27.99
CA LEU A 121 29.58 -10.40 27.74
C LEU A 121 28.59 -11.49 28.16
N ARG A 122 27.34 -11.07 28.44
CA ARG A 122 26.25 -12.00 28.75
C ARG A 122 25.80 -12.79 27.52
N ALA A 123 25.69 -12.13 26.37
CA ALA A 123 25.44 -12.74 25.07
C ALA A 123 26.76 -12.91 24.31
N SER A 124 26.80 -13.79 23.32
CA SER A 124 27.98 -13.87 22.46
C SER A 124 28.13 -12.53 21.70
N PHE A 125 29.38 -12.09 21.49
CA PHE A 125 29.61 -10.86 20.74
C PHE A 125 29.07 -10.97 19.31
N ASP A 126 29.08 -12.15 18.71
CA ASP A 126 28.54 -12.39 17.37
C ASP A 126 27.01 -12.20 17.34
N ASP A 127 26.27 -12.62 18.38
CA ASP A 127 24.83 -12.32 18.53
C ASP A 127 24.59 -10.82 18.70
N THR A 128 25.44 -10.14 19.49
CA THR A 128 25.39 -8.67 19.61
C THR A 128 25.62 -7.99 18.26
N LEU A 129 26.59 -8.44 17.46
CA LEU A 129 26.82 -7.92 16.12
C LEU A 129 25.59 -8.16 15.23
N ARG A 130 24.97 -9.33 15.32
CA ARG A 130 23.73 -9.65 14.58
C ARG A 130 22.58 -8.71 14.97
N ASP A 131 22.47 -8.39 16.25
CA ASP A 131 21.45 -7.47 16.76
C ASP A 131 21.72 -6.02 16.32
N ILE A 132 22.98 -5.56 16.34
CA ILE A 132 23.38 -4.26 15.75
C ILE A 132 22.98 -4.17 14.27
N LEU A 133 23.10 -5.26 13.52
CA LEU A 133 22.67 -5.34 12.12
C LEU A 133 21.15 -5.30 11.93
N SER A 134 20.33 -5.18 12.99
CA SER A 134 18.90 -4.82 12.88
C SER A 134 18.68 -3.53 12.08
N SER A 135 19.73 -2.71 11.95
CA SER A 135 19.75 -1.55 11.06
C SER A 135 19.45 -1.88 9.60
N PHE A 136 19.65 -3.11 9.12
CA PHE A 136 19.24 -3.50 7.77
C PHE A 136 17.72 -3.46 7.60
N GLU A 137 16.97 -3.83 8.65
CA GLU A 137 15.51 -3.81 8.66
C GLU A 137 14.91 -2.45 9.00
N TYR A 138 15.58 -1.65 9.83
CA TYR A 138 15.01 -0.41 10.39
C TYR A 138 15.72 0.88 9.94
N GLY A 139 16.83 0.77 9.22
CA GLY A 139 17.68 1.90 8.79
C GLY A 139 18.75 2.28 9.81
N PHE A 140 18.56 1.98 11.11
CA PHE A 140 19.54 2.25 12.14
C PHE A 140 19.43 1.25 13.31
N SER A 141 20.44 1.25 14.18
CA SER A 141 20.37 0.60 15.49
C SER A 141 21.08 1.44 16.56
N LEU A 142 20.59 1.36 17.80
CA LEU A 142 21.16 2.03 18.97
C LEU A 142 21.57 0.98 19.98
N SER A 143 22.87 0.92 20.27
CA SER A 143 23.42 -0.03 21.24
C SER A 143 24.12 0.67 22.40
N GLU A 144 23.61 0.45 23.59
CA GLU A 144 24.16 0.98 24.84
C GLU A 144 25.31 0.10 25.31
N ILE A 145 26.52 0.68 25.46
CA ILE A 145 27.70 -0.06 25.93
C ILE A 145 27.80 0.10 27.45
N LEU A 146 27.64 -1.00 28.17
CA LEU A 146 27.74 -1.04 29.62
C LEU A 146 29.15 -1.46 30.01
N TYR A 147 29.80 -0.66 30.87
CA TYR A 147 31.13 -0.95 31.38
C TYR A 147 31.07 -1.44 32.83
N LYS A 148 32.06 -2.22 33.22
CA LYS A 148 32.34 -2.62 34.61
C LYS A 148 33.84 -2.46 34.88
N ARG A 149 34.22 -2.52 36.15
CA ARG A 149 35.62 -2.69 36.54
C ARG A 149 35.88 -4.19 36.73
N GLY A 150 36.84 -4.73 36.00
CA GLY A 150 37.26 -6.14 36.12
C GLY A 150 38.14 -6.37 37.34
N ASP A 151 38.45 -7.65 37.63
CA ASP A 151 39.25 -8.05 38.79
C ASP A 151 40.70 -7.56 38.70
N SER A 152 41.20 -7.35 37.48
CA SER A 152 42.51 -6.74 37.18
C SER A 152 42.54 -5.23 37.43
N GLY A 153 41.41 -4.61 37.76
CA GLY A 153 41.25 -3.16 37.94
C GLY A 153 41.00 -2.38 36.64
N LEU A 154 41.10 -3.05 35.48
CA LEU A 154 40.81 -2.50 34.16
C LEU A 154 39.31 -2.28 33.95
N ILE A 155 38.98 -1.34 33.08
CA ILE A 155 37.61 -1.14 32.59
C ILE A 155 37.35 -2.20 31.52
N GLU A 156 36.24 -2.92 31.67
CA GLU A 156 35.80 -3.99 30.78
C GLU A 156 34.39 -3.72 30.28
N VAL A 157 34.09 -4.19 29.07
CA VAL A 157 32.73 -4.26 28.56
C VAL A 157 31.99 -5.33 29.34
N LYS A 158 30.90 -4.94 29.99
CA LYS A 158 29.99 -5.83 30.73
C LYS A 158 28.93 -6.41 29.81
N ASP A 159 28.35 -5.56 28.97
CA ASP A 159 27.25 -5.92 28.09
C ASP A 159 27.08 -4.84 27.01
N ILE A 160 26.52 -5.21 25.87
CA ILE A 160 26.15 -4.26 24.81
C ILE A 160 24.68 -4.52 24.49
N LYS A 161 23.83 -3.53 24.79
CA LYS A 161 22.38 -3.68 24.69
C LYS A 161 21.84 -2.87 23.52
N THR A 162 21.58 -3.56 22.42
CA THR A 162 20.82 -2.99 21.31
C THR A 162 19.37 -2.80 21.75
N ARG A 163 18.83 -1.61 21.51
CA ARG A 163 17.48 -1.22 21.93
C ARG A 163 16.52 -1.24 20.75
N PRO A 164 15.23 -1.60 20.96
CA PRO A 164 14.23 -1.52 19.92
C PRO A 164 14.16 -0.10 19.33
N PRO A 165 14.14 0.07 18.00
CA PRO A 165 14.17 1.39 17.37
C PRO A 165 12.87 2.20 17.60
N HIS A 166 11.76 1.53 17.89
CA HIS A 166 10.40 2.08 17.99
C HIS A 166 10.23 3.23 18.98
N THR A 167 11.07 3.29 20.02
CA THR A 167 10.91 4.26 21.11
C THR A 167 11.82 5.48 21.00
N PHE A 168 12.69 5.56 19.99
CA PHE A 168 13.75 6.57 19.96
C PHE A 168 13.52 7.68 18.95
N GLU A 169 13.88 8.90 19.36
CA GLU A 169 13.82 10.12 18.57
C GLU A 169 15.18 10.82 18.55
N PHE A 170 15.56 11.37 17.39
CA PHE A 170 16.80 12.09 17.21
C PHE A 170 16.52 13.58 17.04
N HIS A 171 16.98 14.40 17.97
CA HIS A 171 16.92 15.86 17.83
C HIS A 171 18.22 16.36 17.24
N LEU A 172 18.12 16.99 16.08
CA LEU A 172 19.25 17.59 15.40
C LEU A 172 19.41 19.06 15.82
N ASN A 173 20.65 19.53 15.89
CA ASN A 173 20.92 20.96 15.97
C ASN A 173 20.76 21.62 14.59
N THR A 174 20.89 22.95 14.52
CA THR A 174 20.80 23.72 13.27
C THR A 174 21.89 23.40 12.23
N LYS A 175 22.84 22.52 12.57
CA LYS A 175 23.93 22.05 11.70
C LYS A 175 23.70 20.64 11.17
N GLY A 176 22.64 19.97 11.62
CA GLY A 176 22.31 18.59 11.25
C GLY A 176 23.02 17.53 12.10
N ASP A 177 23.71 17.91 13.19
CA ASP A 177 24.27 16.94 14.12
C ASP A 177 23.23 16.52 15.15
N VAL A 178 23.21 15.24 15.54
CA VAL A 178 22.37 14.76 16.64
C VAL A 178 22.85 15.42 17.94
N GLU A 179 22.00 16.25 18.55
CA GLU A 179 22.27 16.94 19.80
C GLU A 179 21.87 16.09 21.01
N LYS A 180 20.68 15.48 20.93
CA LYS A 180 20.12 14.62 21.98
C LYS A 180 19.28 13.50 21.37
N ILE A 181 19.21 12.40 22.11
CA ILE A 181 18.37 11.24 21.79
C ILE A 181 17.28 11.17 22.87
N ILE A 182 16.02 11.17 22.45
CA ILE A 182 14.89 10.99 23.36
C ILE A 182 14.37 9.55 23.24
N GLN A 183 14.05 8.93 24.37
CA GLN A 183 13.36 7.66 24.42
C GLN A 183 11.98 7.86 25.04
N ASN A 184 10.93 7.53 24.29
CA ASN A 184 9.54 7.56 24.74
C ASN A 184 9.10 6.13 25.09
N ALA A 185 9.00 5.82 26.38
CA ALA A 185 8.58 4.50 26.87
C ALA A 185 7.44 4.67 27.88
N ASP A 186 6.25 4.15 27.54
CA ASP A 186 5.00 4.20 28.32
C ASP A 186 4.76 5.55 29.03
N ASP A 187 5.16 5.67 30.30
CA ASP A 187 4.95 6.85 31.18
C ASP A 187 6.24 7.66 31.45
N THR A 188 7.36 7.33 30.80
CA THR A 188 8.67 7.94 31.07
C THR A 188 9.35 8.41 29.79
N ILE A 189 9.84 9.65 29.83
CA ILE A 189 10.66 10.25 28.77
C ILE A 189 12.10 10.29 29.25
N GLY A 190 12.96 9.53 28.59
CA GLY A 190 14.41 9.55 28.81
C GLY A 190 15.09 10.51 27.84
N THR A 191 15.98 11.38 28.31
CA THR A 191 16.84 12.20 27.44
C THR A 191 18.30 11.77 27.62
N PHE A 192 18.95 11.43 26.52
CA PHE A 192 20.30 10.87 26.52
C PHE A 192 21.22 11.65 25.58
N LYS A 193 22.51 11.64 25.90
CA LYS A 193 23.55 12.16 25.00
C LYS A 193 23.86 11.12 23.92
N PRO A 194 24.09 11.52 22.66
CA PRO A 194 24.43 10.59 21.58
C PRO A 194 25.64 9.71 21.88
N ASP A 195 26.62 10.22 22.64
CA ASP A 195 27.84 9.49 23.01
C ASP A 195 27.62 8.29 23.93
N TYR A 196 26.42 8.14 24.50
CA TYR A 196 26.07 6.95 25.29
C TYR A 196 25.76 5.73 24.42
N PHE A 197 25.51 5.95 23.12
CA PHE A 197 25.14 4.89 22.20
C PHE A 197 26.20 4.70 21.12
N LEU A 198 26.40 3.44 20.76
CA LEU A 198 26.83 3.08 19.43
C LEU A 198 25.60 3.23 18.52
N HIS A 199 25.54 4.38 17.83
CA HIS A 199 24.54 4.65 16.81
C HIS A 199 25.05 4.18 15.45
N TYR A 200 24.53 3.05 14.96
CA TYR A 200 24.90 2.49 13.66
C TYR A 200 23.82 2.83 12.64
N ILE A 201 24.18 3.68 11.67
CA ILE A 201 23.29 4.15 10.61
C ILE A 201 23.56 3.33 9.35
N TYR A 202 22.52 2.69 8.83
CA TYR A 202 22.57 1.93 7.59
C TYR A 202 22.12 2.80 6.42
N GLN A 203 22.86 2.70 5.30
CA GLN A 203 22.62 3.52 4.09
C GLN A 203 22.37 5.01 4.41
N PRO A 204 23.36 5.70 5.03
CA PRO A 204 23.19 7.09 5.43
C PRO A 204 23.02 7.99 4.20
N GLU A 205 21.97 8.81 4.19
CA GLU A 205 21.69 9.80 3.15
C GLU A 205 21.47 11.18 3.76
N PHE A 206 22.14 12.21 3.22
CA PHE A 206 21.93 13.63 3.55
C PHE A 206 21.95 13.98 5.05
N GLY A 207 22.65 13.20 5.88
CA GLY A 207 22.70 13.41 7.33
C GLY A 207 21.47 12.90 8.10
N ASN A 208 20.60 12.10 7.48
CA ASN A 208 19.46 11.47 8.14
C ASN A 208 19.95 10.51 9.26
N PRO A 209 19.64 10.77 10.54
CA PRO A 209 20.07 9.91 11.64
C PRO A 209 19.37 8.55 11.64
N TYR A 210 18.23 8.41 10.96
CA TYR A 210 17.48 7.15 10.89
C TYR A 210 17.98 6.17 9.83
N GLY A 211 18.85 6.64 8.92
CA GLY A 211 19.32 5.84 7.78
C GLY A 211 18.19 5.41 6.84
N GLN A 212 18.45 4.36 6.06
CA GLN A 212 17.47 3.79 5.12
C GLN A 212 17.47 2.25 5.20
N SER A 213 16.27 1.69 5.39
CA SER A 213 16.05 0.25 5.47
C SER A 213 16.07 -0.41 4.08
N ASP A 214 16.62 -1.64 3.98
CA ASP A 214 16.46 -2.47 2.77
C ASP A 214 14.98 -2.78 2.49
N LEU A 215 14.17 -2.89 3.56
CA LEU A 215 12.75 -3.21 3.47
C LEU A 215 11.96 -2.08 2.81
N ARG A 216 12.48 -0.84 2.83
CA ARG A 216 11.81 0.30 2.21
C ARG A 216 11.61 0.10 0.71
N ALA A 217 12.60 -0.47 0.03
CA ALA A 217 12.53 -0.80 -1.39
C ALA A 217 11.71 -2.09 -1.63
N ALA A 218 11.79 -3.07 -0.72
CA ALA A 218 11.06 -4.33 -0.82
C ALA A 218 9.54 -4.20 -0.59
N PHE A 219 9.09 -3.13 0.08
CA PHE A 219 7.71 -2.94 0.51
C PHE A 219 6.67 -3.17 -0.58
N GLN A 220 6.88 -2.64 -1.79
CA GLN A 220 5.90 -2.76 -2.87
C GLN A 220 5.72 -4.21 -3.33
N ALA A 221 6.82 -4.95 -3.46
CA ALA A 221 6.78 -6.36 -3.87
C ALA A 221 6.16 -7.23 -2.78
N TRP A 222 6.51 -7.00 -1.52
CA TRP A 222 5.89 -7.69 -0.38
C TRP A 222 4.39 -7.42 -0.26
N LYS A 223 3.96 -6.16 -0.39
CA LYS A 223 2.54 -5.78 -0.35
C LYS A 223 1.77 -6.44 -1.48
N ALA A 224 2.33 -6.45 -2.69
CA ALA A 224 1.76 -7.16 -3.84
C ALA A 224 1.70 -8.67 -3.60
N LYS A 225 2.74 -9.29 -3.03
CA LYS A 225 2.78 -10.73 -2.70
C LYS A 225 1.68 -11.12 -1.73
N LYS A 226 1.47 -10.36 -0.65
CA LYS A 226 0.37 -10.59 0.29
C LYS A 226 -1.02 -10.52 -0.36
N PHE A 227 -1.20 -9.58 -1.29
CA PHE A 227 -2.45 -9.48 -2.04
C PHE A 227 -2.61 -10.66 -3.01
N PHE A 228 -1.55 -11.01 -3.73
CA PHE A 228 -1.51 -12.06 -4.73
C PHE A 228 -1.78 -13.45 -4.15
N PHE A 229 -1.25 -13.77 -2.97
CA PHE A 229 -1.53 -15.04 -2.28
C PHE A 229 -3.02 -15.27 -2.04
N ARG A 230 -3.81 -14.21 -1.81
CA ARG A 230 -5.26 -14.34 -1.64
C ARG A 230 -5.93 -14.81 -2.93
N PHE A 231 -5.53 -14.26 -4.09
CA PHE A 231 -6.07 -14.70 -5.38
C PHE A 231 -5.63 -16.11 -5.73
N TRP A 232 -4.38 -16.47 -5.40
CA TRP A 232 -3.91 -17.84 -5.61
C TRP A 232 -4.70 -18.82 -4.73
N ALA A 233 -4.94 -18.51 -3.46
CA ALA A 233 -5.77 -19.33 -2.58
C ALA A 233 -7.20 -19.51 -3.13
N MET A 234 -7.84 -18.42 -3.59
CA MET A 234 -9.16 -18.49 -4.24
C MET A 234 -9.15 -19.32 -5.53
N TYR A 235 -8.08 -19.24 -6.32
CA TYR A 235 -7.88 -20.06 -7.52
C TYR A 235 -7.79 -21.54 -7.14
N VAL A 236 -6.93 -21.89 -6.18
CA VAL A 236 -6.77 -23.28 -5.70
C VAL A 236 -8.09 -23.81 -5.14
N GLU A 237 -8.82 -23.00 -4.36
CA GLU A 237 -10.14 -23.36 -3.83
C GLU A 237 -11.13 -23.68 -4.96
N ARG A 238 -11.26 -22.82 -5.98
CA ARG A 238 -12.17 -23.05 -7.11
C ARG A 238 -11.77 -24.23 -7.99
N PHE A 239 -10.49 -24.53 -8.09
CA PHE A 239 -10.00 -25.71 -8.82
C PHE A 239 -10.21 -27.00 -8.01
N ALA A 240 -10.00 -26.95 -6.69
CA ALA A 240 -10.21 -28.09 -5.80
C ALA A 240 -11.70 -28.38 -5.55
N SER A 241 -12.54 -27.34 -5.55
CA SER A 241 -13.98 -27.40 -5.31
C SER A 241 -14.71 -26.62 -6.41
N PRO A 242 -14.76 -27.16 -7.65
CA PRO A 242 -15.43 -26.51 -8.77
C PRO A 242 -16.92 -26.29 -8.50
N THR A 243 -17.46 -25.24 -9.09
CA THR A 243 -18.90 -25.00 -9.04
C THR A 243 -19.63 -26.10 -9.79
N VAL A 244 -20.50 -26.82 -9.08
CA VAL A 244 -21.32 -27.88 -9.66
C VAL A 244 -22.61 -27.28 -10.21
N VAL A 245 -22.91 -27.54 -11.46
CA VAL A 245 -24.13 -27.08 -12.14
C VAL A 245 -24.95 -28.30 -12.53
N GLY A 246 -26.17 -28.39 -12.00
CA GLY A 246 -27.15 -29.38 -12.43
C GLY A 246 -28.15 -28.75 -13.39
N GLU A 247 -28.21 -29.28 -14.60
CA GLU A 247 -29.27 -28.99 -15.57
C GLU A 247 -30.33 -30.11 -15.47
N TYR A 248 -31.61 -29.73 -15.41
CA TYR A 248 -32.73 -30.66 -15.36
C TYR A 248 -33.83 -30.27 -16.37
N PRO A 249 -34.62 -31.23 -16.88
CA PRO A 249 -35.73 -30.97 -17.80
C PRO A 249 -36.84 -30.09 -17.19
N GLU A 250 -37.48 -29.25 -18.01
CA GLU A 250 -38.56 -28.34 -17.56
C GLU A 250 -39.78 -29.05 -16.97
N ASN A 251 -40.02 -30.31 -17.36
CA ASN A 251 -41.17 -31.10 -16.88
C ASN A 251 -40.93 -31.78 -15.52
N PHE A 252 -39.82 -31.50 -14.83
CA PHE A 252 -39.57 -32.03 -13.49
C PHE A 252 -40.52 -31.43 -12.46
N ASP A 253 -41.14 -32.29 -11.65
CA ASP A 253 -41.90 -31.85 -10.50
C ASP A 253 -41.00 -31.37 -9.35
N LYS A 254 -41.59 -30.69 -8.36
CA LYS A 254 -40.87 -30.15 -7.20
C LYS A 254 -40.12 -31.23 -6.40
N SER A 255 -40.58 -32.48 -6.42
CA SER A 255 -39.95 -33.59 -5.68
C SER A 255 -38.66 -34.05 -6.38
N LYS A 256 -38.69 -34.18 -7.70
CA LYS A 256 -37.50 -34.51 -8.52
C LYS A 256 -36.46 -33.39 -8.48
N ILE A 257 -36.88 -32.12 -8.51
CA ILE A 257 -35.96 -30.98 -8.35
C ILE A 257 -35.26 -31.02 -6.98
N ALA A 258 -36.00 -31.30 -5.90
CA ALA A 258 -35.42 -31.43 -4.56
C ALA A 258 -34.42 -32.61 -4.47
N GLN A 259 -34.66 -33.72 -5.17
CA GLN A 259 -33.70 -34.83 -5.26
C GLN A 259 -32.42 -34.42 -5.99
N VAL A 260 -32.52 -33.73 -7.13
CA VAL A 260 -31.36 -33.20 -7.86
C VAL A 260 -30.57 -32.22 -6.98
N GLN A 261 -31.24 -31.32 -6.26
CA GLN A 261 -30.61 -30.40 -5.32
C GLN A 261 -29.87 -31.13 -4.19
N THR A 262 -30.47 -32.19 -3.64
CA THR A 262 -29.83 -33.03 -2.60
C THR A 262 -28.57 -33.71 -3.14
N VAL A 263 -28.61 -34.20 -4.39
CA VAL A 263 -27.44 -34.79 -5.05
C VAL A 263 -26.35 -33.73 -5.23
N LEU A 264 -26.67 -32.53 -5.71
CA LEU A 264 -25.71 -31.44 -5.87
C LEU A 264 -25.06 -31.00 -4.54
N GLN A 265 -25.80 -31.05 -3.43
CA GLN A 265 -25.27 -30.71 -2.09
C GLN A 265 -24.35 -31.80 -1.51
N THR A 266 -24.56 -33.06 -1.89
CA THR A 266 -23.81 -34.21 -1.37
C THR A 266 -22.63 -34.62 -2.27
N ILE A 267 -22.58 -34.10 -3.50
CA ILE A 267 -21.64 -34.52 -4.54
C ILE A 267 -20.16 -34.31 -4.18
N GLN A 268 -19.82 -33.26 -3.42
CA GLN A 268 -18.43 -32.99 -3.03
C GLN A 268 -17.88 -34.04 -2.05
N ASN A 269 -18.76 -34.78 -1.37
CA ASN A 269 -18.40 -35.80 -0.37
C ASN A 269 -18.75 -37.23 -0.81
N SER A 270 -19.29 -37.41 -2.02
CA SER A 270 -19.80 -38.70 -2.50
C SER A 270 -18.97 -39.24 -3.65
N THR A 271 -18.57 -40.51 -3.57
CA THR A 271 -17.82 -41.21 -4.64
C THR A 271 -18.73 -41.75 -5.75
N THR A 272 -20.04 -41.79 -5.52
CA THR A 272 -21.04 -42.26 -6.49
C THR A 272 -22.31 -41.44 -6.33
N ILE A 273 -22.92 -41.08 -7.45
CA ILE A 273 -24.12 -40.26 -7.52
C ILE A 273 -25.14 -40.92 -8.45
N VAL A 274 -26.40 -40.90 -8.02
CA VAL A 274 -27.54 -41.36 -8.80
C VAL A 274 -28.41 -40.14 -9.08
N VAL A 275 -28.66 -39.87 -10.36
CA VAL A 275 -29.50 -38.76 -10.79
C VAL A 275 -30.69 -39.26 -11.60
N PRO A 276 -31.84 -38.56 -11.55
CA PRO A 276 -32.98 -38.87 -12.42
C PRO A 276 -32.63 -38.78 -13.91
N GLU A 277 -33.29 -39.61 -14.73
CA GLU A 277 -33.10 -39.63 -16.19
C GLU A 277 -33.32 -38.24 -16.81
N GLY A 278 -32.42 -37.83 -17.71
CA GLY A 278 -32.41 -36.51 -18.35
C GLY A 278 -31.71 -35.40 -17.56
N THR A 279 -31.21 -35.67 -16.34
CA THR A 279 -30.40 -34.72 -15.56
C THR A 279 -28.96 -34.72 -16.04
N LYS A 280 -28.35 -33.54 -16.22
CA LYS A 280 -26.94 -33.39 -16.54
C LYS A 280 -26.24 -32.64 -15.42
N ILE A 281 -25.17 -33.22 -14.90
CA ILE A 281 -24.29 -32.57 -13.93
C ILE A 281 -23.01 -32.16 -14.66
N ASP A 282 -22.65 -30.89 -14.55
CA ASP A 282 -21.43 -30.32 -15.12
C ASP A 282 -20.64 -29.57 -14.04
N PHE A 283 -19.32 -29.61 -14.13
CA PHE A 283 -18.43 -28.89 -13.23
C PHE A 283 -17.86 -27.69 -13.98
N LYS A 284 -18.30 -26.49 -13.60
CA LYS A 284 -17.80 -25.27 -14.23
C LYS A 284 -16.45 -24.90 -13.65
N MET A 285 -15.41 -25.30 -14.36
CA MET A 285 -14.03 -24.86 -14.11
C MET A 285 -13.63 -23.79 -15.13
N PRO A 286 -12.65 -22.92 -14.79
CA PRO A 286 -11.98 -22.11 -15.78
C PRO A 286 -11.31 -23.01 -16.84
N ASN A 287 -11.58 -22.77 -18.13
CA ASN A 287 -11.07 -23.58 -19.24
C ASN A 287 -9.53 -23.54 -19.45
N ARG A 288 -8.80 -22.80 -18.62
CA ARG A 288 -7.33 -22.72 -18.67
C ARG A 288 -6.72 -23.02 -17.31
N ASP A 289 -5.84 -24.02 -17.29
CA ASP A 289 -4.90 -24.19 -16.19
C ASP A 289 -4.03 -22.94 -16.10
N SER A 290 -4.16 -22.23 -14.97
CA SER A 290 -3.45 -20.99 -14.68
C SER A 290 -2.53 -21.16 -13.48
N SER A 291 -2.32 -22.38 -12.99
CA SER A 291 -1.45 -22.70 -11.86
C SER A 291 -0.06 -22.08 -12.01
N ASN A 292 0.56 -22.28 -13.18
CA ASN A 292 1.85 -21.71 -13.54
C ASN A 292 1.88 -20.16 -13.48
N ILE A 293 0.77 -19.46 -13.74
CA ILE A 293 0.75 -17.98 -13.66
C ILE A 293 0.91 -17.54 -12.21
N TYR A 294 0.28 -18.26 -11.28
CA TYR A 294 0.38 -17.94 -9.85
C TYR A 294 1.75 -18.30 -9.28
N GLU A 295 2.27 -19.49 -9.59
CA GLU A 295 3.62 -19.89 -9.18
C GLU A 295 4.69 -18.93 -9.71
N ASN A 296 4.61 -18.56 -11.00
CA ASN A 296 5.53 -17.60 -11.60
C ASN A 296 5.35 -16.19 -11.01
N GLY A 297 4.13 -15.80 -10.67
CA GLY A 297 3.83 -14.51 -10.03
C GLY A 297 4.47 -14.39 -8.64
N VAL A 298 4.33 -15.42 -7.80
CA VAL A 298 4.98 -15.47 -6.47
C VAL A 298 6.50 -15.48 -6.62
N THR A 299 7.03 -16.29 -7.55
CA THR A 299 8.45 -16.35 -7.87
C THR A 299 9.00 -14.99 -8.29
N MET A 300 8.29 -14.27 -9.17
CA MET A 300 8.66 -12.93 -9.60
C MET A 300 8.71 -11.96 -8.41
N LEU A 301 7.70 -11.99 -7.53
CA LEU A 301 7.63 -11.09 -6.37
C LEU A 301 8.72 -11.41 -5.34
N ASN A 302 9.03 -12.68 -5.10
CA ASN A 302 10.16 -13.10 -4.27
C ASN A 302 11.49 -12.60 -4.84
N THR A 303 11.64 -12.68 -6.17
CA THR A 303 12.81 -12.16 -6.89
C THR A 303 12.92 -10.64 -6.71
N MET A 304 11.82 -9.89 -6.81
CA MET A 304 11.82 -8.45 -6.57
C MET A 304 12.22 -8.08 -5.14
N ILE A 305 11.74 -8.83 -4.15
CA ILE A 305 12.14 -8.66 -2.74
C ILE A 305 13.64 -8.92 -2.56
N ALA A 306 14.15 -10.03 -3.11
CA ALA A 306 15.57 -10.38 -3.06
C ALA A 306 16.45 -9.28 -3.65
N ARG A 307 16.10 -8.82 -4.86
CA ARG A 307 16.82 -7.72 -5.55
C ARG A 307 16.79 -6.42 -4.78
N ALA A 308 15.67 -6.09 -4.13
CA ALA A 308 15.57 -4.88 -3.30
C ALA A 308 16.55 -4.91 -2.11
N ILE A 309 16.80 -6.09 -1.55
CA ILE A 309 17.76 -6.32 -0.45
C ILE A 309 19.21 -6.49 -0.99
N LEU A 310 19.38 -6.41 -2.32
CA LEU A 310 20.61 -6.68 -3.08
C LEU A 310 21.10 -8.12 -2.96
N MET A 311 20.18 -9.06 -2.74
CA MET A 311 20.45 -10.50 -2.77
C MET A 311 20.41 -11.01 -4.22
N PRO A 312 21.47 -11.67 -4.72
CA PRO A 312 21.46 -12.28 -6.05
C PRO A 312 20.35 -13.30 -6.26
N ASP A 313 19.80 -13.36 -7.48
CA ASP A 313 18.69 -14.27 -7.79
C ASP A 313 19.16 -15.73 -7.90
N LEU A 314 20.36 -15.97 -8.45
CA LEU A 314 20.92 -17.31 -8.73
C LEU A 314 21.34 -18.10 -7.50
N LEU A 315 21.16 -17.49 -6.34
CA LEU A 315 21.32 -18.07 -5.02
C LEU A 315 20.12 -19.00 -4.66
N GLY A 316 19.05 -19.03 -5.45
CA GLY A 316 18.00 -20.05 -5.26
C GLY A 316 16.91 -19.68 -4.26
N VAL A 317 16.91 -18.44 -3.76
CA VAL A 317 15.75 -17.87 -3.03
C VAL A 317 14.57 -17.56 -3.96
N SER A 318 14.80 -17.55 -5.28
CA SER A 318 13.81 -17.21 -6.31
C SER A 318 13.14 -18.43 -6.95
N GLY A 319 13.29 -19.65 -6.40
CA GLY A 319 12.47 -20.82 -6.77
C GLY A 319 12.60 -21.39 -8.19
N GLY A 320 13.42 -20.80 -9.06
CA GLY A 320 13.62 -21.27 -10.44
C GLY A 320 14.69 -22.37 -10.56
N GLN A 321 14.39 -23.45 -11.30
CA GLN A 321 15.42 -24.39 -11.76
C GLN A 321 16.44 -23.63 -12.61
N THR A 322 17.70 -23.66 -12.16
CA THR A 322 18.81 -23.00 -12.84
C THR A 322 19.47 -23.99 -13.80
N ASP A 323 19.23 -23.83 -15.10
CA ASP A 323 19.87 -24.62 -16.16
C ASP A 323 21.41 -24.57 -16.04
N SER A 324 22.11 -25.63 -16.46
CA SER A 324 23.54 -25.87 -16.19
C SER A 324 24.51 -24.76 -16.67
N GLY A 325 24.07 -23.87 -17.57
CA GLY A 325 24.82 -22.69 -18.03
C GLY A 325 24.86 -21.50 -17.04
N SER A 326 24.08 -21.56 -15.96
CA SER A 326 23.92 -20.47 -14.98
C SER A 326 25.00 -20.39 -13.90
N ARG A 327 25.88 -21.39 -13.77
CA ARG A 327 26.84 -21.48 -12.66
C ARG A 327 27.89 -20.36 -12.67
N ALA A 328 28.43 -20.02 -13.85
CA ALA A 328 29.41 -18.94 -14.00
C ALA A 328 28.78 -17.54 -13.81
N LEU A 329 27.50 -17.38 -14.17
CA LEU A 329 26.75 -16.15 -13.92
C LEU A 329 26.44 -15.99 -12.43
N GLY A 330 26.01 -17.07 -11.77
CA GLY A 330 25.75 -17.09 -10.33
C GLY A 330 27.01 -16.72 -9.56
N GLU A 331 28.15 -17.30 -9.94
CA GLU A 331 29.45 -17.00 -9.37
C GLU A 331 29.81 -15.50 -9.44
N THR A 332 29.58 -14.89 -10.60
CA THR A 332 29.87 -13.48 -10.83
C THR A 332 28.95 -12.59 -9.98
N GLN A 333 27.66 -12.92 -9.90
CA GLN A 333 26.70 -12.20 -9.07
C GLN A 333 27.04 -12.31 -7.58
N PHE A 334 27.45 -13.50 -7.13
CA PHE A 334 27.86 -13.73 -5.75
C PHE A 334 29.15 -12.96 -5.40
N GLN A 335 30.13 -12.90 -6.30
CA GLN A 335 31.32 -12.07 -6.09
C GLN A 335 30.99 -10.58 -5.92
N MET A 336 30.07 -10.04 -6.72
CA MET A 336 29.59 -8.66 -6.55
C MET A 336 28.90 -8.48 -5.19
N PHE A 337 28.08 -9.45 -4.79
CA PHE A 337 27.40 -9.45 -3.50
C PHE A 337 28.38 -9.49 -2.32
N MET A 338 29.41 -10.34 -2.39
CA MET A 338 30.48 -10.36 -1.38
C MET A 338 31.26 -9.03 -1.32
N GLY A 339 31.37 -8.30 -2.43
CA GLY A 339 31.86 -6.93 -2.44
C GLY A 339 31.01 -5.98 -1.59
N LEU A 340 29.68 -6.11 -1.65
CA LEU A 340 28.75 -5.37 -0.80
C LEU A 340 28.90 -5.78 0.67
N ILE A 341 28.95 -7.09 0.97
CA ILE A 341 29.17 -7.60 2.32
C ILE A 341 30.46 -7.05 2.93
N LYS A 342 31.55 -7.03 2.16
CA LYS A 342 32.83 -6.45 2.60
C LYS A 342 32.72 -4.96 2.93
N ARG A 343 31.94 -4.20 2.17
CA ARG A 343 31.66 -2.78 2.47
C ARG A 343 30.90 -2.63 3.80
N GLU A 344 29.92 -3.50 4.05
CA GLU A 344 29.17 -3.47 5.31
C GLU A 344 30.05 -3.86 6.51
N GLN A 345 30.91 -4.87 6.35
CA GLN A 345 31.94 -5.23 7.33
C GLN A 345 32.85 -4.05 7.68
N GLN A 346 33.37 -3.35 6.66
CA GLN A 346 34.23 -2.18 6.87
C GLN A 346 33.51 -1.04 7.60
N THR A 347 32.25 -0.79 7.25
CA THR A 347 31.44 0.27 7.87
C THR A 347 31.14 -0.06 9.34
N LEU A 348 30.73 -1.30 9.63
CA LEU A 348 30.47 -1.76 11.00
C LEU A 348 31.76 -1.78 11.83
N ALA A 349 32.86 -2.30 11.28
CA ALA A 349 34.18 -2.32 11.92
C ALA A 349 34.65 -0.91 12.30
N ARG A 350 34.43 0.09 11.42
CA ARG A 350 34.72 1.48 11.71
C ARG A 350 33.86 2.01 12.87
N ALA A 351 32.56 1.72 12.89
CA ALA A 351 31.66 2.14 13.97
C ALA A 351 32.09 1.56 15.33
N LEU A 352 32.38 0.25 15.38
CA LEU A 352 32.90 -0.43 16.58
C LEU A 352 34.26 0.13 17.01
N THR A 353 35.15 0.38 16.06
CA THR A 353 36.46 0.98 16.36
C THR A 353 36.31 2.34 17.03
N LEU A 354 35.46 3.22 16.49
CA LEU A 354 35.30 4.58 16.99
C LEU A 354 34.52 4.65 18.31
N LYS A 355 33.49 3.82 18.49
CA LYS A 355 32.54 3.92 19.62
C LYS A 355 32.76 2.89 20.72
N LEU A 356 33.47 1.80 20.45
CA LEU A 356 33.74 0.73 21.43
C LEU A 356 35.24 0.59 21.71
N ILE A 357 36.06 0.31 20.69
CA ILE A 357 37.48 -0.06 20.89
C ILE A 357 38.33 1.13 21.34
N LYS A 358 38.29 2.26 20.61
CA LYS A 358 39.12 3.43 20.95
C LYS A 358 38.80 3.99 22.34
N PRO A 359 37.53 4.16 22.77
CA PRO A 359 37.22 4.59 24.13
C PRO A 359 37.74 3.62 25.20
N LEU A 360 37.59 2.32 24.99
CA LEU A 360 38.06 1.28 25.92
C LEU A 360 39.58 1.30 26.07
N VAL A 361 40.30 1.36 24.95
CA VAL A 361 41.77 1.43 24.92
C VAL A 361 42.25 2.71 25.58
N LYS A 362 41.64 3.85 25.24
CA LYS A 362 42.00 5.14 25.81
C LYS A 362 41.83 5.16 27.32
N ALA A 363 40.75 4.56 27.84
CA ALA A 363 40.46 4.54 29.26
C ALA A 363 41.44 3.66 30.07
N ASN A 364 41.94 2.57 29.48
CA ASN A 364 42.83 1.62 30.17
C ASN A 364 44.32 1.85 29.91
N TYR A 365 44.68 2.27 28.70
CA TYR A 365 46.06 2.25 28.20
C TYR A 365 46.54 3.59 27.63
N GLY A 366 45.66 4.60 27.48
CA GLY A 366 45.99 5.88 26.86
C GLY A 366 45.93 5.83 25.33
N ASP A 367 46.76 6.61 24.63
CA ASP A 367 46.62 6.85 23.19
C ASP A 367 47.19 5.72 22.29
N TYR A 368 47.09 4.46 22.72
CA TYR A 368 47.44 3.31 21.87
C TYR A 368 46.48 3.17 20.68
N SER A 369 47.02 2.78 19.53
CA SER A 369 46.22 2.49 18.34
C SER A 369 45.69 1.07 18.39
N ALA A 370 44.36 0.92 18.34
CA ALA A 370 43.70 -0.36 18.14
C ALA A 370 42.44 -0.18 17.28
N GLU A 371 42.20 -1.15 16.40
CA GLU A 371 41.06 -1.15 15.47
C GLU A 371 40.38 -2.52 15.47
N PHE A 372 39.06 -2.52 15.33
CA PHE A 372 38.29 -3.72 15.09
C PHE A 372 38.38 -4.08 13.61
N GLU A 373 38.73 -5.32 13.27
CA GLU A 373 38.73 -5.81 11.88
C GLU A 373 38.01 -7.16 11.78
N PHE A 374 37.14 -7.31 10.78
CA PHE A 374 36.65 -8.62 10.37
C PHE A 374 37.78 -9.38 9.67
N ASN A 375 37.82 -10.70 9.86
CA ASN A 375 38.79 -11.54 9.16
C ASN A 375 38.51 -11.50 7.65
N GLN A 376 39.56 -11.62 6.85
CA GLN A 376 39.41 -11.71 5.42
C GLN A 376 38.94 -13.11 5.05
N GLN A 377 37.76 -13.22 4.43
CA GLN A 377 37.37 -14.47 3.76
C GLN A 377 38.17 -14.63 2.48
N SER A 378 38.71 -15.84 2.26
CA SER A 378 39.26 -16.18 0.96
C SER A 378 38.14 -16.28 -0.07
N LYS A 379 38.51 -16.20 -1.36
CA LYS A 379 37.53 -16.36 -2.44
C LYS A 379 36.93 -17.76 -2.40
N GLU A 380 37.73 -18.75 -2.02
CA GLU A 380 37.39 -20.16 -1.86
C GLU A 380 36.38 -20.38 -0.73
N ASP A 381 36.53 -19.69 0.41
CA ASP A 381 35.58 -19.82 1.55
C ASP A 381 34.22 -19.21 1.21
N ALA A 382 34.23 -18.05 0.53
CA ALA A 382 33.02 -17.41 0.07
C ALA A 382 32.26 -18.31 -0.93
N LEU A 383 33.01 -18.90 -1.86
CA LEU A 383 32.53 -19.89 -2.83
C LEU A 383 31.91 -21.13 -2.18
N GLU A 384 32.55 -21.65 -1.13
CA GLU A 384 32.07 -22.81 -0.42
C GLU A 384 30.80 -22.48 0.37
N THR A 385 30.77 -21.34 1.04
CA THR A 385 29.58 -20.82 1.74
C THR A 385 28.40 -20.67 0.77
N MET A 386 28.65 -20.16 -0.44
CA MET A 386 27.66 -20.07 -1.50
C MET A 386 27.11 -21.45 -1.90
N ARG A 387 27.97 -22.45 -2.06
CA ARG A 387 27.57 -23.81 -2.43
C ARG A 387 26.71 -24.45 -1.35
N VAL A 388 27.20 -24.47 -0.11
CA VAL A 388 26.49 -25.03 1.05
C VAL A 388 25.10 -24.43 1.15
N TRP A 389 24.99 -23.12 0.97
CA TRP A 389 23.72 -22.43 1.10
C TRP A 389 22.80 -22.64 -0.13
N ILE A 390 23.31 -22.68 -1.38
CA ILE A 390 22.53 -23.06 -2.57
C ILE A 390 21.99 -24.49 -2.44
N GLU A 391 22.80 -25.39 -1.89
CA GLU A 391 22.42 -26.79 -1.68
C GLU A 391 21.35 -26.90 -0.58
N ALA A 392 21.48 -26.14 0.50
CA ALA A 392 20.47 -26.06 1.56
C ALA A 392 19.12 -25.48 1.08
N THR A 393 19.12 -24.59 0.08
CA THR A 393 17.90 -23.95 -0.44
C THR A 393 17.22 -24.73 -1.57
N LYS A 394 17.94 -25.59 -2.29
CA LYS A 394 17.41 -26.26 -3.50
C LYS A 394 16.38 -27.36 -3.26
N VAL A 395 16.48 -28.19 -2.21
CA VAL A 395 15.46 -29.22 -1.87
C VAL A 395 15.58 -29.59 -0.39
N GLY A 396 14.45 -29.67 0.33
CA GLY A 396 14.42 -30.02 1.75
C GLY A 396 15.15 -31.32 2.11
N LEU A 397 15.98 -31.23 3.16
CA LEU A 397 16.81 -32.28 3.79
C LEU A 397 17.88 -32.89 2.89
N TRP A 398 19.13 -32.46 3.10
CA TRP A 398 20.32 -33.17 2.67
C TRP A 398 20.34 -34.58 3.29
N LYS A 399 20.47 -35.65 2.48
CA LYS A 399 21.06 -36.90 2.99
C LYS A 399 22.57 -36.64 3.09
N LEU A 400 23.03 -36.25 4.27
CA LEU A 400 24.45 -36.13 4.57
C LEU A 400 25.15 -37.48 4.33
N SER A 401 26.30 -37.47 3.65
CA SER A 401 27.15 -38.65 3.57
C SER A 401 27.86 -38.90 4.90
N GLU A 402 28.23 -40.15 5.20
CA GLU A 402 28.96 -40.49 6.43
C GLU A 402 30.28 -39.70 6.56
N ASP A 403 30.94 -39.40 5.43
CA ASP A 403 32.19 -38.64 5.39
C ASP A 403 31.98 -37.16 5.74
N GLU A 404 30.88 -36.54 5.30
CA GLU A 404 30.53 -35.15 5.62
C GLU A 404 30.09 -34.99 7.08
N VAL A 405 29.35 -35.95 7.63
CA VAL A 405 29.02 -35.97 9.06
C VAL A 405 30.30 -36.10 9.89
N LYS A 406 31.23 -36.96 9.47
CA LYS A 406 32.49 -37.14 10.18
C LYS A 406 33.37 -35.90 10.13
N HIS A 407 33.47 -35.24 8.97
CA HIS A 407 34.18 -33.97 8.83
C HIS A 407 33.56 -32.85 9.67
N PHE A 408 32.23 -32.75 9.70
CA PHE A 408 31.51 -31.81 10.56
C PHE A 408 31.75 -32.08 12.05
N LEU A 409 31.72 -33.34 12.50
CA LEU A 409 32.01 -33.72 13.89
C LEU A 409 33.46 -33.40 14.29
N GLU A 410 34.40 -33.55 13.37
CA GLU A 410 35.81 -33.18 13.57
C GLU A 410 36.00 -31.66 13.69
N VAL A 411 35.37 -30.89 12.81
CA VAL A 411 35.45 -29.40 12.82
C VAL A 411 34.73 -28.81 14.03
N THR A 412 33.63 -29.42 14.48
CA THR A 412 32.82 -28.94 15.61
C THR A 412 33.22 -29.54 16.97
N LYS A 413 34.15 -30.50 16.99
CA LYS A 413 34.65 -31.21 18.20
C LYS A 413 33.58 -31.96 19.01
N PHE A 414 32.54 -32.47 18.37
CA PHE A 414 31.54 -33.34 19.01
C PHE A 414 32.03 -34.80 19.10
N PRO A 415 31.55 -35.64 20.05
CA PRO A 415 31.97 -37.03 20.18
C PRO A 415 31.49 -37.89 18.99
N ILE A 416 32.40 -38.70 18.42
CA ILE A 416 32.13 -39.53 17.23
C ILE A 416 31.60 -40.91 17.67
N PRO A 417 30.36 -41.30 17.32
CA PRO A 417 29.85 -42.65 17.56
C PRO A 417 30.43 -43.67 16.57
N GLU A 418 30.58 -44.95 17.00
CA GLU A 418 31.20 -46.03 16.19
C GLU A 418 30.42 -46.43 14.93
N LYS A 419 29.11 -46.13 14.85
CA LYS A 419 28.27 -46.32 13.66
C LYS A 419 27.17 -45.26 13.59
N VAL A 420 26.92 -44.75 12.38
CA VAL A 420 25.85 -43.80 12.07
C VAL A 420 24.80 -44.53 11.21
N GLU A 421 23.65 -44.91 11.78
CA GLU A 421 22.54 -45.50 11.00
C GLU A 421 21.47 -44.43 10.68
N LEU A 422 21.22 -44.20 9.39
CA LEU A 422 20.24 -43.23 8.90
C LEU A 422 18.92 -43.93 8.54
N GLN A 423 17.80 -43.52 9.15
CA GLN A 423 16.46 -44.05 8.84
C GLN A 423 15.87 -43.43 7.56
N GLU A 424 15.31 -44.25 6.67
CA GLU A 424 14.60 -43.79 5.46
C GLU A 424 13.13 -43.42 5.75
N LYS A 425 12.66 -42.30 5.19
CA LYS A 425 11.27 -41.84 5.33
C LYS A 425 10.31 -42.58 4.39
N GLN A 426 9.13 -42.92 4.93
CA GLN A 426 7.98 -43.50 4.20
C GLN A 426 7.50 -42.60 3.06
N GLN A 427 7.28 -43.21 1.89
CA GLN A 427 6.60 -42.59 0.74
C GLN A 427 5.09 -42.44 1.00
N TYR A 428 4.55 -41.26 0.69
CA TYR A 428 3.11 -41.06 0.54
C TYR A 428 2.65 -41.58 -0.84
N PRO A 429 1.44 -42.15 -0.97
CA PRO A 429 1.00 -42.80 -2.20
C PRO A 429 0.72 -41.79 -3.33
N ASN A 430 1.21 -42.11 -4.52
CA ASN A 430 0.88 -41.44 -5.79
C ASN A 430 -0.57 -41.73 -6.19
N PHE A 431 -1.33 -40.71 -6.59
CA PHE A 431 -2.54 -40.88 -7.38
C PHE A 431 -2.19 -40.82 -8.88
N PRO A 432 -2.62 -41.79 -9.71
CA PRO A 432 -2.29 -41.81 -11.13
C PRO A 432 -3.14 -40.80 -11.92
N VAL A 433 -2.47 -39.99 -12.75
CA VAL A 433 -3.10 -39.21 -13.83
C VAL A 433 -2.96 -40.02 -15.11
N GLU A 434 -4.03 -40.68 -15.54
CA GLU A 434 -4.11 -41.31 -16.85
C GLU A 434 -4.70 -40.34 -17.89
N GLY A 435 -4.00 -40.19 -19.03
CA GLY A 435 -4.62 -39.68 -20.25
C GLY A 435 -3.80 -38.69 -21.09
N SER A 436 -2.61 -39.06 -21.53
CA SER A 436 -1.96 -38.40 -22.68
C SER A 436 -2.80 -38.60 -23.95
N ARG A 437 -3.05 -37.53 -24.72
CA ARG A 437 -3.49 -37.64 -26.12
C ARG A 437 -2.74 -36.68 -27.05
N PRO A 438 -2.55 -37.05 -28.33
CA PRO A 438 -1.37 -36.71 -29.12
C PRO A 438 -1.53 -35.44 -29.96
N ASN A 439 -0.39 -34.78 -30.22
CA ASN A 439 -0.23 -33.73 -31.22
C ASN A 439 -0.41 -34.30 -32.64
N ASN A 440 -1.51 -33.95 -33.31
CA ASN A 440 -1.58 -33.46 -34.71
C ASN A 440 -3.05 -33.43 -35.20
N PRO A 441 -3.50 -32.34 -35.85
CA PRO A 441 -4.84 -32.27 -36.44
C PRO A 441 -4.89 -33.00 -37.81
N PRO A 442 -5.96 -33.76 -38.13
CA PRO A 442 -6.20 -34.26 -39.48
C PRO A 442 -6.84 -33.19 -40.36
N THR A 443 -6.42 -33.17 -41.62
CA THR A 443 -6.95 -32.37 -42.74
C THR A 443 -8.40 -32.76 -43.10
N PRO A 444 -9.29 -31.82 -43.47
CA PRO A 444 -10.63 -32.16 -43.97
C PRO A 444 -10.60 -32.48 -45.47
N LYS A 445 -11.26 -33.59 -45.85
CA LYS A 445 -11.63 -33.93 -47.23
C LYS A 445 -13.03 -33.38 -47.57
N ASN A 446 -13.19 -33.02 -48.84
CA ASN A 446 -14.37 -32.41 -49.47
C ASN A 446 -15.58 -33.34 -49.68
N GLU A 447 -16.73 -32.68 -49.91
CA GLU A 447 -17.96 -33.04 -50.64
C GLU A 447 -19.21 -33.47 -49.83
N PRO A 448 -20.45 -33.17 -50.31
CA PRO A 448 -20.89 -32.01 -51.11
C PRO A 448 -22.15 -31.31 -50.54
N LYS A 449 -22.38 -30.08 -51.02
CA LYS A 449 -23.52 -29.20 -50.71
C LYS A 449 -24.84 -29.78 -51.25
N LYS A 450 -25.94 -29.63 -50.49
CA LYS A 450 -27.31 -29.70 -51.01
C LYS A 450 -27.82 -28.30 -51.29
N GLU A 451 -28.27 -28.11 -52.52
CA GLU A 451 -28.93 -26.93 -53.07
C GLU A 451 -30.28 -26.69 -52.39
N VAL A 452 -30.65 -25.41 -52.24
CA VAL A 452 -32.03 -24.95 -52.14
C VAL A 452 -32.16 -23.87 -53.20
N GLU A 453 -33.02 -24.13 -54.20
CA GLU A 453 -33.42 -23.16 -55.22
C GLU A 453 -34.53 -22.23 -54.71
N PRO A 454 -34.69 -21.05 -55.32
CA PRO A 454 -35.47 -19.91 -54.81
C PRO A 454 -36.90 -19.89 -55.37
N ASP A 455 -37.78 -19.11 -54.74
CA ASP A 455 -38.97 -18.54 -55.41
C ASP A 455 -39.35 -17.22 -54.71
N ASP A 456 -38.93 -16.13 -55.36
CA ASP A 456 -39.63 -14.90 -55.77
C ASP A 456 -40.79 -14.30 -54.93
N ASP A 457 -40.50 -13.08 -54.46
CA ASP A 457 -41.25 -11.81 -54.57
C ASP A 457 -42.79 -11.79 -54.57
N GLU A 458 -43.34 -11.03 -53.63
CA GLU A 458 -44.41 -10.05 -53.91
C GLU A 458 -44.44 -8.94 -52.83
N GLU A 459 -44.38 -7.68 -53.29
CA GLU A 459 -44.57 -6.45 -52.52
C GLU A 459 -46.07 -6.22 -52.23
N GLU A 460 -46.43 -5.75 -51.03
CA GLU A 460 -47.13 -4.47 -50.80
C GLU A 460 -47.70 -4.37 -49.37
N ASP A 461 -47.51 -3.16 -48.85
CA ASP A 461 -48.36 -2.38 -47.98
C ASP A 461 -48.52 -2.63 -46.46
N SER A 462 -48.39 -1.47 -45.83
CA SER A 462 -48.61 -1.11 -44.45
C SER A 462 -49.99 -1.49 -43.93
N GLU A 463 -50.03 -2.05 -42.73
CA GLU A 463 -50.98 -1.61 -41.70
C GLU A 463 -50.49 -2.02 -40.31
N SER A 464 -50.61 -1.07 -39.39
CA SER A 464 -50.25 -1.15 -37.99
C SER A 464 -51.15 -2.14 -37.25
N GLU A 465 -50.58 -3.26 -36.80
CA GLU A 465 -51.22 -4.12 -35.79
C GLU A 465 -50.48 -3.99 -34.45
N GLU A 466 -51.19 -3.41 -33.49
CA GLU A 466 -50.86 -3.37 -32.07
C GLU A 466 -50.54 -4.77 -31.57
N SER A 467 -49.29 -4.97 -31.13
CA SER A 467 -48.87 -6.14 -30.37
C SER A 467 -48.70 -5.77 -28.89
N PRO A 468 -49.04 -6.71 -27.99
CA PRO A 468 -49.88 -6.43 -26.84
C PRO A 468 -49.14 -5.76 -25.69
N GLU A 469 -49.85 -4.85 -25.00
CA GLU A 469 -49.52 -4.38 -23.67
C GLU A 469 -49.14 -5.56 -22.75
N LYS A 470 -47.84 -5.81 -22.60
CA LYS A 470 -47.35 -6.57 -21.45
C LYS A 470 -47.41 -5.65 -20.24
N PHE A 471 -48.58 -5.61 -19.62
CA PHE A 471 -48.74 -5.40 -18.20
C PHE A 471 -47.87 -6.42 -17.44
N SER A 472 -46.60 -6.07 -17.20
CA SER A 472 -45.86 -6.57 -16.04
C SER A 472 -46.22 -5.62 -14.90
N THR A 473 -47.23 -6.03 -14.13
CA THR A 473 -47.71 -5.31 -12.95
C THR A 473 -46.54 -5.01 -12.01
N ARG A 474 -46.16 -3.73 -11.89
CA ARG A 474 -45.34 -3.24 -10.77
C ARG A 474 -46.09 -3.58 -9.50
N THR A 475 -45.74 -4.69 -8.86
CA THR A 475 -46.27 -5.08 -7.55
C THR A 475 -45.55 -4.24 -6.51
N TYR A 476 -45.87 -2.95 -6.47
CA TYR A 476 -45.53 -2.16 -5.29
C TYR A 476 -46.29 -2.77 -4.13
N ARG A 477 -45.58 -3.36 -3.17
CA ARG A 477 -46.15 -3.42 -1.82
C ARG A 477 -46.49 -1.99 -1.41
N GLU A 478 -47.53 -1.82 -0.60
CA GLU A 478 -47.83 -0.51 -0.04
C GLU A 478 -46.59 0.04 0.68
N LYS A 479 -46.34 1.34 0.50
CA LYS A 479 -45.25 2.03 1.19
C LYS A 479 -45.47 1.86 2.68
N THR A 480 -44.41 1.52 3.41
CA THR A 480 -44.47 1.56 4.87
C THR A 480 -44.65 3.00 5.33
N LYS A 481 -45.06 3.17 6.60
CA LYS A 481 -45.12 4.50 7.21
C LYS A 481 -43.78 5.25 7.13
N TYR A 482 -42.65 4.55 7.22
CA TYR A 482 -41.32 5.15 7.12
C TYR A 482 -41.01 5.58 5.68
N GLU A 483 -41.30 4.75 4.68
CA GLU A 483 -41.13 5.10 3.26
C GLU A 483 -42.03 6.25 2.84
N SER A 484 -43.18 6.43 3.49
CA SER A 484 -44.07 7.57 3.22
C SER A 484 -43.43 8.93 3.54
N THR A 485 -42.39 8.95 4.39
CA THR A 485 -41.62 10.16 4.72
C THR A 485 -40.57 10.51 3.66
N ILE A 486 -40.29 9.61 2.72
CA ILE A 486 -39.22 9.76 1.72
C ILE A 486 -39.79 10.21 0.37
N ASN A 487 -39.19 11.25 -0.20
CA ASN A 487 -39.54 11.75 -1.52
C ASN A 487 -38.80 10.99 -2.64
N PHE A 488 -39.22 9.76 -2.94
CA PHE A 488 -38.59 8.92 -3.96
C PHE A 488 -38.52 9.57 -5.36
N VAL A 489 -39.49 10.43 -5.72
CA VAL A 489 -39.50 11.13 -7.01
C VAL A 489 -38.31 12.09 -7.10
N GLN A 490 -38.02 12.82 -6.03
CA GLN A 490 -36.86 13.71 -5.97
C GLN A 490 -35.54 12.92 -6.00
N ILE A 491 -35.50 11.75 -5.37
CA ILE A 491 -34.33 10.86 -5.40
C ILE A 491 -34.07 10.33 -6.80
N GLU A 492 -35.12 9.88 -7.49
CA GLU A 492 -35.03 9.38 -8.87
C GLU A 492 -34.55 10.48 -9.82
N ASP A 493 -35.16 11.67 -9.78
CA ASP A 493 -34.74 12.83 -10.58
C ASP A 493 -33.29 13.25 -10.28
N PHE A 494 -32.87 13.20 -9.01
CA PHE A 494 -31.49 13.46 -8.62
C PHE A 494 -30.52 12.47 -9.28
N LEU A 495 -30.78 11.17 -9.14
CA LEU A 495 -29.92 10.12 -9.66
C LEU A 495 -29.86 10.15 -11.19
N GLU A 496 -30.99 10.32 -11.87
CA GLU A 496 -31.06 10.41 -13.33
C GLU A 496 -30.22 11.59 -13.86
N LYS A 497 -30.36 12.78 -13.28
CA LYS A 497 -29.56 13.95 -13.67
C LYS A 497 -28.06 13.74 -13.47
N LYS A 498 -27.68 13.09 -12.37
CA LYS A 498 -26.27 12.76 -12.09
C LYS A 498 -25.74 11.71 -13.05
N GLU A 499 -26.51 10.66 -13.32
CA GLU A 499 -26.17 9.59 -14.26
C GLU A 499 -26.00 10.15 -15.68
N GLU A 500 -26.92 11.00 -16.16
CA GLU A 500 -26.83 11.63 -17.47
C GLU A 500 -25.60 12.53 -17.60
N ARG A 501 -25.32 13.36 -16.58
CA ARG A 501 -24.13 14.21 -16.54
C ARG A 501 -22.85 13.40 -16.54
N GLY A 502 -22.79 12.33 -15.73
CA GLY A 502 -21.66 11.40 -15.68
C GLY A 502 -21.43 10.75 -17.04
N PHE A 503 -22.49 10.24 -17.67
CA PHE A 503 -22.41 9.59 -18.99
C PHE A 503 -21.92 10.55 -20.07
N ARG A 504 -22.45 11.78 -20.08
CA ARG A 504 -22.04 12.84 -21.03
C ARG A 504 -20.56 13.18 -20.96
N LYS A 505 -19.97 13.17 -19.75
CA LYS A 505 -18.55 13.50 -19.54
C LYS A 505 -17.61 12.30 -19.73
N LEU A 506 -18.03 11.10 -19.32
CA LEU A 506 -17.19 9.90 -19.37
C LEU A 506 -17.20 9.22 -20.74
N LYS A 507 -18.30 9.30 -21.50
CA LYS A 507 -18.41 8.69 -22.84
C LYS A 507 -17.32 9.15 -23.82
N PRO A 508 -17.01 10.46 -23.95
CA PRO A 508 -15.90 10.93 -24.79
C PRO A 508 -14.55 10.31 -24.39
N LEU A 509 -14.27 10.18 -23.09
CA LEU A 509 -13.01 9.61 -22.61
C LEU A 509 -12.90 8.11 -22.88
N GLY A 510 -14.01 7.37 -22.75
CA GLY A 510 -14.07 5.97 -23.17
C GLY A 510 -13.84 5.80 -24.67
N LYS A 511 -14.34 6.76 -25.46
CA LYS A 511 -14.09 6.86 -26.90
C LYS A 511 -12.63 7.11 -27.26
N ASP A 512 -11.93 7.93 -26.51
CA ASP A 512 -10.50 8.15 -26.71
C ASP A 512 -9.69 6.86 -26.48
N ILE A 513 -10.05 6.06 -25.47
CA ILE A 513 -9.40 4.78 -25.17
C ILE A 513 -9.47 3.79 -26.33
N TYR A 514 -10.66 3.51 -26.88
CA TYR A 514 -10.76 2.54 -27.98
C TYR A 514 -10.25 3.11 -29.31
N ASN A 515 -10.30 4.43 -29.52
CA ASN A 515 -9.73 5.05 -30.72
C ASN A 515 -8.20 5.03 -30.71
N ASP A 516 -7.56 5.20 -29.54
CA ASP A 516 -6.12 5.01 -29.38
C ASP A 516 -5.69 3.60 -29.78
N PHE A 517 -6.42 2.59 -29.32
CA PHE A 517 -6.19 1.20 -29.70
C PHE A 517 -6.27 1.01 -31.23
N ILE A 518 -7.27 1.62 -31.87
CA ILE A 518 -7.44 1.57 -33.33
C ILE A 518 -6.33 2.33 -34.07
N ALA A 519 -5.89 3.46 -33.53
CA ALA A 519 -4.78 4.24 -34.10
C ALA A 519 -3.49 3.42 -34.09
N GLN A 520 -3.18 2.74 -32.98
CA GLN A 520 -2.00 1.88 -32.87
C GLN A 520 -2.02 0.70 -33.85
N ILE A 521 -3.19 0.12 -34.14
CA ILE A 521 -3.32 -0.93 -35.16
C ILE A 521 -2.89 -0.41 -36.54
N ARG A 522 -3.33 0.80 -36.89
CA ARG A 522 -3.00 1.46 -38.16
C ARG A 522 -1.52 1.84 -38.22
N GLU A 523 -1.01 2.52 -37.20
CA GLU A 523 0.38 3.02 -37.15
C GLU A 523 1.41 1.89 -37.21
N ARG A 524 1.13 0.78 -36.50
CA ARG A 524 2.01 -0.40 -36.50
C ARG A 524 1.82 -1.31 -37.72
N ASN A 525 0.92 -0.94 -38.63
CA ASN A 525 0.64 -1.64 -39.88
C ASN A 525 0.37 -3.15 -39.67
N LEU A 526 -0.35 -3.47 -38.59
CA LEU A 526 -0.55 -4.85 -38.11
C LEU A 526 -1.36 -5.71 -39.09
N LEU A 527 -2.12 -5.05 -39.97
CA LEU A 527 -3.04 -5.68 -40.91
C LEU A 527 -2.35 -6.12 -42.22
N ASN A 528 -1.32 -5.39 -42.68
CA ASN A 528 -0.68 -5.65 -43.98
C ASN A 528 0.49 -6.65 -43.92
N LYS A 529 1.05 -6.95 -42.73
CA LYS A 529 2.21 -7.86 -42.57
C LYS A 529 2.00 -9.04 -41.61
N PHE A 530 0.77 -9.25 -41.13
CA PHE A 530 0.37 -10.21 -40.10
C PHE A 530 1.48 -10.54 -39.08
N LYS A 531 1.62 -9.68 -38.07
CA LYS A 531 2.54 -9.89 -36.94
C LYS A 531 1.75 -10.09 -35.66
N PRO A 532 1.27 -11.31 -35.38
CA PRO A 532 0.44 -11.58 -34.21
C PRO A 532 1.18 -11.31 -32.89
N GLU A 533 2.51 -11.34 -32.87
CA GLU A 533 3.30 -10.98 -31.67
C GLU A 533 3.05 -9.52 -31.23
N LEU A 534 2.89 -8.60 -32.18
CA LEU A 534 2.75 -7.15 -31.91
C LEU A 534 1.36 -6.77 -31.37
N ILE A 535 0.37 -7.67 -31.46
CA ILE A 535 -0.98 -7.44 -30.90
C ILE A 535 -0.93 -7.41 -29.36
N ASN A 536 0.02 -8.14 -28.77
CA ASN A 536 0.25 -8.17 -27.33
C ASN A 536 1.00 -6.92 -26.82
N GLU A 537 1.64 -6.16 -27.71
CA GLU A 537 2.40 -4.94 -27.40
C GLU A 537 1.54 -3.66 -27.47
N LEU A 538 0.24 -3.79 -27.76
CA LEU A 538 -0.69 -2.67 -27.75
C LEU A 538 -0.95 -2.25 -26.29
N SER A 539 -0.57 -1.01 -25.96
CA SER A 539 -0.77 -0.39 -24.65
C SER A 539 -1.99 0.54 -24.69
N ILE A 540 -2.53 0.92 -23.53
CA ILE A 540 -3.70 1.80 -23.45
C ILE A 540 -3.22 3.16 -22.95
N HIS A 541 -3.34 4.18 -23.78
CA HIS A 541 -3.18 5.56 -23.37
C HIS A 541 -4.59 6.08 -22.97
N PHE A 542 -4.69 7.17 -22.20
CA PHE A 542 -5.99 7.78 -21.76
C PHE A 542 -6.70 7.21 -20.50
N GLN A 543 -6.09 6.31 -19.72
CA GLN A 543 -6.66 5.91 -18.43
C GLN A 543 -6.73 7.05 -17.40
N LYS A 544 -5.70 7.91 -17.37
CA LYS A 544 -5.56 8.97 -16.36
C LYS A 544 -6.70 10.01 -16.41
N PRO A 545 -7.09 10.58 -17.56
CA PRO A 545 -8.25 11.47 -17.64
C PRO A 545 -9.55 10.81 -17.17
N MET A 546 -9.75 9.54 -17.52
CA MET A 546 -10.95 8.79 -17.12
C MET A 546 -11.00 8.53 -15.61
N ASN A 547 -9.86 8.22 -14.98
CA ASN A 547 -9.75 8.10 -13.52
C ASN A 547 -10.18 9.40 -12.82
N VAL A 548 -9.65 10.54 -13.28
CA VAL A 548 -9.95 11.86 -12.70
C VAL A 548 -11.44 12.18 -12.83
N GLU A 549 -12.04 11.93 -13.99
CA GLU A 549 -13.46 12.24 -14.19
C GLU A 549 -14.37 11.30 -13.38
N PHE A 550 -14.03 10.01 -13.23
CA PHE A 550 -14.75 9.11 -12.34
C PHE A 550 -14.67 9.54 -10.88
N LYS A 551 -13.49 9.98 -10.41
CA LYS A 551 -13.31 10.55 -9.06
C LYS A 551 -14.24 11.74 -8.86
N ASN A 552 -14.22 12.69 -9.80
CA ASN A 552 -15.04 13.89 -9.72
C ASN A 552 -16.53 13.56 -9.73
N PHE A 553 -16.95 12.63 -10.58
CA PHE A 553 -18.32 12.15 -10.62
C PHE A 553 -18.77 11.57 -9.26
N MET A 554 -17.96 10.70 -8.64
CA MET A 554 -18.30 10.11 -7.33
C MET A 554 -18.38 11.16 -6.22
N LYS A 555 -17.42 12.09 -6.15
CA LYS A 555 -17.46 13.23 -5.21
C LYS A 555 -18.72 14.08 -5.41
N ASP A 556 -19.02 14.45 -6.66
CA ASP A 556 -20.17 15.29 -7.01
C ASP A 556 -21.51 14.64 -6.61
N VAL A 557 -21.62 13.31 -6.73
CA VAL A 557 -22.83 12.60 -6.29
C VAL A 557 -22.91 12.60 -4.77
N TYR A 558 -21.81 12.28 -4.09
CA TYR A 558 -21.76 12.20 -2.63
C TYR A 558 -22.11 13.55 -1.97
N MET A 559 -21.46 14.63 -2.40
CA MET A 559 -21.66 15.96 -1.82
C MET A 559 -23.09 16.45 -1.99
N ASP A 560 -23.64 16.36 -3.20
CA ASP A 560 -25.00 16.84 -3.44
C ASP A 560 -26.05 15.96 -2.75
N ALA A 561 -25.82 14.65 -2.65
CA ALA A 561 -26.68 13.75 -1.88
C ALA A 561 -26.67 14.07 -0.39
N TYR A 562 -25.50 14.37 0.19
CA TYR A 562 -25.37 14.80 1.58
C TYR A 562 -26.15 16.10 1.82
N ASN A 563 -25.95 17.09 0.96
CA ASN A 563 -26.63 18.39 1.02
C ASN A 563 -28.15 18.26 0.85
N GLN A 564 -28.61 17.38 -0.03
CA GLN A 564 -30.03 17.07 -0.18
C GLN A 564 -30.59 16.44 1.10
N THR A 565 -29.89 15.47 1.69
CA THR A 565 -30.31 14.79 2.92
C THR A 565 -30.43 15.77 4.09
N GLN A 566 -29.47 16.69 4.20
CA GLN A 566 -29.52 17.76 5.21
C GLN A 566 -30.75 18.66 5.03
N LYS A 567 -31.11 19.01 3.78
CA LYS A 567 -32.32 19.79 3.47
C LYS A 567 -33.60 19.03 3.76
N GLU A 568 -33.63 17.73 3.47
CA GLU A 568 -34.75 16.83 3.82
C GLU A 568 -34.98 16.83 5.34
N PHE A 569 -33.91 16.80 6.15
CA PHE A 569 -34.03 16.80 7.60
C PHE A 569 -34.35 18.17 8.22
N PHE A 570 -33.81 19.25 7.66
CA PHE A 570 -33.97 20.63 8.15
C PHE A 570 -34.65 21.57 7.13
N PRO A 571 -35.92 21.34 6.75
CA PRO A 571 -36.56 22.07 5.65
C PRO A 571 -36.82 23.56 5.90
N LYS A 572 -36.73 24.04 7.16
CA LYS A 572 -37.02 25.43 7.57
C LYS A 572 -35.77 26.24 7.96
N VAL A 573 -34.57 25.69 7.76
CA VAL A 573 -33.31 26.36 8.14
C VAL A 573 -32.65 26.90 6.88
N GLU A 574 -32.72 28.22 6.67
CA GLU A 574 -32.19 28.90 5.47
C GLU A 574 -30.65 28.95 5.41
N SER A 575 -29.93 28.63 6.50
CA SER A 575 -28.48 28.81 6.60
C SER A 575 -27.75 27.65 7.30
N LYS A 576 -27.67 26.48 6.67
CA LYS A 576 -26.61 25.51 7.01
C LYS A 576 -25.60 25.41 5.86
N PHE A 577 -24.36 25.14 6.22
CA PHE A 577 -23.26 24.89 5.29
C PHE A 577 -23.59 23.78 4.30
N ALA A 578 -23.44 24.06 3.02
CA ALA A 578 -23.33 23.02 2.01
C ALA A 578 -21.95 22.36 2.15
N LEU A 579 -21.94 21.03 2.20
CA LEU A 579 -20.74 20.22 2.10
C LEU A 579 -20.00 20.60 0.81
N SER A 580 -18.75 21.04 0.96
CA SER A 580 -17.83 21.35 -0.15
C SER A 580 -16.71 20.32 -0.22
N GLU A 581 -15.96 20.33 -1.32
CA GLU A 581 -14.89 19.35 -1.56
C GLU A 581 -13.80 19.43 -0.47
N GLU A 582 -13.50 20.62 0.04
CA GLU A 582 -12.49 20.84 1.08
C GLU A 582 -12.86 20.22 2.43
N MET A 583 -14.13 19.83 2.61
CA MET A 583 -14.63 19.22 3.84
C MET A 583 -14.66 17.68 3.78
N LEU A 584 -14.31 17.09 2.63
CA LEU A 584 -14.21 15.64 2.48
C LEU A 584 -12.88 15.14 3.08
N PRO A 585 -12.90 14.14 3.97
CA PRO A 585 -11.68 13.59 4.56
C PRO A 585 -10.77 12.94 3.52
N GLU A 586 -9.47 13.05 3.77
CA GLU A 586 -8.43 12.52 2.87
C GLU A 586 -8.58 11.01 2.66
N GLU A 587 -8.87 10.26 3.72
CA GLU A 587 -9.14 8.81 3.68
C GLU A 587 -10.28 8.44 2.72
N PHE A 588 -11.34 9.27 2.66
CA PHE A 588 -12.44 9.06 1.71
C PHE A 588 -12.00 9.34 0.27
N LEU A 589 -11.19 10.37 0.06
CA LEU A 589 -10.62 10.70 -1.25
C LEU A 589 -9.69 9.58 -1.76
N GLU A 590 -8.89 8.98 -0.88
CA GLU A 590 -8.04 7.83 -1.20
C GLU A 590 -8.85 6.61 -1.63
N VAL A 591 -9.98 6.32 -0.95
CA VAL A 591 -10.89 5.23 -1.32
C VAL A 591 -11.50 5.48 -2.70
N ILE A 592 -12.00 6.69 -2.95
CA ILE A 592 -12.56 7.04 -4.26
C ILE A 592 -11.49 6.93 -5.36
N ASP A 593 -10.26 7.37 -5.10
CA ASP A 593 -9.15 7.26 -6.06
C ASP A 593 -8.83 5.81 -6.40
N ALA A 594 -8.74 4.94 -5.39
CA ALA A 594 -8.49 3.52 -5.58
C ALA A 594 -9.64 2.84 -6.35
N GLU A 595 -10.89 3.19 -6.04
CA GLU A 595 -12.06 2.68 -6.75
C GLU A 595 -12.10 3.12 -8.23
N ALA A 596 -11.83 4.40 -8.51
CA ALA A 596 -11.77 4.93 -9.88
C ALA A 596 -10.68 4.22 -10.69
N PHE A 597 -9.47 4.09 -10.12
CA PHE A 597 -8.35 3.42 -10.75
C PHE A 597 -8.67 1.97 -11.12
N LYS A 598 -9.29 1.23 -10.18
CA LYS A 598 -9.69 -0.17 -10.42
C LYS A 598 -10.74 -0.27 -11.53
N LEU A 599 -11.79 0.55 -11.48
CA LEU A 599 -12.87 0.52 -12.47
C LEU A 599 -12.37 0.76 -13.90
N VAL A 600 -11.57 1.82 -14.08
CA VAL A 600 -11.01 2.17 -15.39
C VAL A 600 -10.00 1.15 -15.85
N GLY A 601 -9.19 0.60 -14.94
CA GLY A 601 -8.26 -0.48 -15.24
C GLY A 601 -8.97 -1.73 -15.77
N ASP A 602 -9.99 -2.21 -15.04
CA ASP A 602 -10.79 -3.38 -15.42
C ASP A 602 -11.48 -3.18 -16.78
N TYR A 603 -12.07 -1.99 -16.99
CA TYR A 603 -12.67 -1.61 -18.28
C TYR A 603 -11.67 -1.66 -19.43
N SER A 604 -10.53 -1.02 -19.24
CA SER A 604 -9.47 -0.91 -20.23
C SER A 604 -9.00 -2.30 -20.68
N VAL A 605 -8.73 -3.20 -19.72
CA VAL A 605 -8.34 -4.58 -19.99
C VAL A 605 -9.42 -5.33 -20.76
N ASN A 606 -10.68 -5.21 -20.34
CA ASN A 606 -11.81 -5.91 -20.96
C ASN A 606 -12.06 -5.47 -22.40
N VAL A 607 -12.12 -4.16 -22.66
CA VAL A 607 -12.32 -3.62 -24.01
C VAL A 607 -11.17 -4.02 -24.93
N THR A 608 -9.92 -3.86 -24.46
CA THR A 608 -8.76 -4.25 -25.25
C THR A 608 -8.76 -5.74 -25.58
N ASN A 609 -9.10 -6.63 -24.65
CA ASN A 609 -9.18 -8.06 -24.93
C ASN A 609 -10.26 -8.39 -25.96
N LYS A 610 -11.44 -7.78 -25.86
CA LYS A 610 -12.51 -7.95 -26.86
C LYS A 610 -12.07 -7.45 -28.24
N MET A 611 -11.45 -6.27 -28.31
CA MET A 611 -10.94 -5.71 -29.55
C MET A 611 -9.80 -6.55 -30.15
N ARG A 612 -8.85 -7.03 -29.36
CA ARG A 612 -7.79 -7.96 -29.81
C ARG A 612 -8.38 -9.24 -30.41
N ASN A 613 -9.35 -9.85 -29.74
CA ASN A 613 -10.04 -11.04 -30.24
C ASN A 613 -10.71 -10.76 -31.59
N LYS A 614 -11.34 -9.59 -31.72
CA LYS A 614 -11.99 -9.17 -32.96
C LYS A 614 -10.98 -8.94 -34.10
N VAL A 615 -9.81 -8.34 -33.81
CA VAL A 615 -8.69 -8.23 -34.77
C VAL A 615 -8.27 -9.60 -35.27
N VAL A 616 -8.02 -10.54 -34.36
CA VAL A 616 -7.59 -11.91 -34.71
C VAL A 616 -8.64 -12.62 -35.57
N GLN A 617 -9.93 -12.50 -35.23
CA GLN A 617 -11.03 -13.07 -36.02
C GLN A 617 -11.13 -12.43 -37.40
N GLY A 618 -11.04 -11.10 -37.49
CA GLY A 618 -11.09 -10.36 -38.74
C GLY A 618 -10.00 -10.80 -39.72
N ILE A 619 -8.76 -10.98 -39.21
CA ILE A 619 -7.64 -11.45 -40.01
C ILE A 619 -7.86 -12.90 -40.47
N LYS A 620 -8.26 -13.80 -39.56
CA LYS A 620 -8.55 -15.21 -39.92
C LYS A 620 -9.62 -15.34 -40.99
N ASN A 621 -10.61 -14.45 -40.97
CA ASN A 621 -11.74 -14.47 -41.89
C ASN A 621 -11.49 -13.66 -43.17
N GLY A 622 -10.29 -13.09 -43.36
CA GLY A 622 -9.95 -12.29 -44.54
C GLY A 622 -10.74 -10.99 -44.67
N VAL A 623 -11.24 -10.44 -43.54
CA VAL A 623 -11.96 -9.16 -43.53
C VAL A 623 -11.00 -8.05 -43.95
N ASN A 624 -11.41 -7.21 -44.90
CA ASN A 624 -10.58 -6.10 -45.34
C ASN A 624 -10.37 -5.07 -44.21
N GLU A 625 -9.29 -4.31 -44.29
CA GLU A 625 -8.89 -3.36 -43.24
C GLU A 625 -10.00 -2.35 -42.91
N ARG A 626 -10.68 -1.79 -43.91
CA ARG A 626 -11.72 -0.79 -43.71
C ARG A 626 -12.88 -1.35 -42.87
N ASP A 627 -13.36 -2.54 -43.22
CA ASP A 627 -14.50 -3.18 -42.54
C ASP A 627 -14.12 -3.64 -41.13
N LEU A 628 -12.89 -4.16 -40.95
CA LEU A 628 -12.39 -4.53 -39.63
C LEU A 628 -12.28 -3.32 -38.69
N LEU A 629 -11.76 -2.20 -39.19
CA LEU A 629 -11.66 -0.96 -38.41
C LEU A 629 -13.06 -0.42 -38.06
N SER A 630 -14.04 -0.56 -38.95
CA SER A 630 -15.44 -0.20 -38.66
C SER A 630 -16.02 -1.08 -37.54
N GLN A 631 -15.86 -2.40 -37.65
CA GLN A 631 -16.33 -3.35 -36.63
C GLN A 631 -15.66 -3.13 -35.26
N LEU A 632 -14.40 -2.72 -35.24
CA LEU A 632 -13.69 -2.39 -33.99
C LEU A 632 -14.23 -1.12 -33.35
N ARG A 633 -14.58 -0.10 -34.13
CA ARG A 633 -15.20 1.13 -33.61
C ARG A 633 -16.57 0.84 -33.00
N GLU A 634 -17.38 0.07 -33.71
CA GLU A 634 -18.72 -0.31 -33.27
C GLU A 634 -18.66 -1.15 -31.97
N LEU A 635 -17.77 -2.14 -31.93
CA LEU A 635 -17.52 -2.93 -30.72
C LEU A 635 -17.02 -2.06 -29.56
N GLY A 636 -16.06 -1.17 -29.82
CA GLY A 636 -15.54 -0.25 -28.81
C GLY A 636 -16.64 0.63 -28.23
N GLU A 637 -17.48 1.23 -29.09
CA GLU A 637 -18.59 2.08 -28.68
C GLU A 637 -19.65 1.31 -27.88
N GLU A 638 -20.08 0.14 -28.36
CA GLU A 638 -21.08 -0.69 -27.69
C GLU A 638 -20.62 -1.14 -26.30
N GLU A 639 -19.38 -1.60 -26.18
CA GLU A 639 -18.78 -2.04 -24.92
C GLU A 639 -18.60 -0.88 -23.93
N THR A 640 -18.15 0.27 -24.44
CA THR A 640 -18.03 1.51 -23.64
C THR A 640 -19.38 1.92 -23.07
N ASP A 641 -20.40 2.00 -23.93
CA ASP A 641 -21.74 2.45 -23.54
C ASP A 641 -22.39 1.51 -22.53
N LYS A 642 -22.31 0.20 -22.75
CA LYS A 642 -22.85 -0.82 -21.82
C LYS A 642 -22.17 -0.75 -20.46
N TRP A 643 -20.84 -0.66 -20.45
CA TRP A 643 -20.07 -0.59 -19.22
C TRP A 643 -20.35 0.70 -18.46
N LEU A 644 -20.29 1.86 -19.13
CA LEU A 644 -20.57 3.17 -18.51
C LEU A 644 -21.96 3.21 -17.88
N LYS A 645 -23.00 2.78 -18.61
CA LYS A 645 -24.38 2.74 -18.07
C LYS A 645 -24.47 1.93 -16.77
N THR A 646 -23.78 0.80 -16.71
CA THR A 646 -23.81 -0.09 -15.55
C THR A 646 -23.04 0.51 -14.36
N VAL A 647 -21.83 1.00 -14.62
CA VAL A 647 -20.94 1.50 -13.56
C VAL A 647 -21.43 2.84 -13.01
N ILE A 648 -21.83 3.78 -13.88
CA ILE A 648 -22.36 5.09 -13.47
C ILE A 648 -23.58 4.90 -12.57
N ARG A 649 -24.54 4.07 -12.97
CA ARG A 649 -25.73 3.77 -12.17
C ARG A 649 -25.37 3.16 -10.80
N THR A 650 -24.46 2.18 -10.80
CA THR A 650 -24.03 1.51 -9.57
C THR A 650 -23.33 2.50 -8.64
N LYS A 651 -22.42 3.33 -9.15
CA LYS A 651 -21.66 4.31 -8.36
C LYS A 651 -22.50 5.51 -7.93
N SER A 652 -23.49 5.93 -8.72
CA SER A 652 -24.51 6.90 -8.30
C SER A 652 -25.25 6.39 -7.06
N SER A 653 -25.80 5.18 -7.13
CA SER A 653 -26.54 4.58 -6.02
C SER A 653 -25.67 4.42 -4.77
N GLU A 654 -24.42 4.01 -4.95
CA GLU A 654 -23.44 3.82 -3.86
C GLU A 654 -23.12 5.12 -3.15
N MET A 655 -22.68 6.14 -3.89
CA MET A 655 -22.31 7.43 -3.32
C MET A 655 -23.53 8.11 -2.68
N TYR A 656 -24.71 7.96 -3.29
CA TYR A 656 -25.95 8.49 -2.74
C TYR A 656 -26.32 7.86 -1.37
N ASN A 657 -26.27 6.53 -1.28
CA ASN A 657 -26.59 5.82 -0.04
C ASN A 657 -25.52 6.05 1.05
N ARG A 658 -24.24 6.04 0.68
CA ARG A 658 -23.14 6.38 1.60
C ARG A 658 -23.29 7.78 2.17
N ALA A 659 -23.62 8.77 1.32
CA ALA A 659 -23.81 10.15 1.76
C ALA A 659 -24.99 10.30 2.73
N ARG A 660 -26.14 9.72 2.40
CA ARG A 660 -27.32 9.70 3.28
C ARG A 660 -26.98 9.10 4.64
N LYS A 661 -26.41 7.91 4.64
CA LYS A 661 -26.06 7.20 5.88
C LYS A 661 -25.05 7.97 6.71
N SER A 662 -24.03 8.55 6.08
CA SER A 662 -23.04 9.37 6.77
C SER A 662 -23.68 10.57 7.47
N PHE A 663 -24.62 11.26 6.83
CA PHE A 663 -25.39 12.32 7.48
C PHE A 663 -26.17 11.80 8.69
N TRP A 664 -26.98 10.75 8.50
CA TRP A 664 -27.81 10.18 9.56
C TRP A 664 -27.01 9.63 10.75
N ASP A 665 -25.83 9.10 10.48
CA ASP A 665 -25.00 8.48 11.50
C ASP A 665 -24.13 9.45 12.28
N ASN A 666 -23.68 10.53 11.64
CA ASN A 666 -22.65 11.41 12.18
C ASN A 666 -23.15 12.80 12.57
N ASP A 667 -24.20 13.34 11.92
CA ASP A 667 -24.76 14.65 12.31
C ASP A 667 -25.22 14.61 13.76
N GLU A 668 -24.86 15.65 14.53
CA GLU A 668 -25.04 15.67 15.99
C GLU A 668 -26.50 15.45 16.41
N PHE A 669 -27.46 15.96 15.62
CA PHE A 669 -28.88 15.80 15.90
C PHE A 669 -29.44 14.54 15.27
N ALA A 670 -29.11 14.30 14.00
CA ALA A 670 -29.64 13.18 13.25
C ALA A 670 -29.31 11.85 13.92
N LYS A 671 -28.07 11.70 14.42
CA LYS A 671 -27.61 10.47 15.09
C LYS A 671 -28.34 10.14 16.39
N GLN A 672 -28.91 11.15 17.06
CA GLN A 672 -29.69 11.00 18.31
C GLN A 672 -31.17 10.73 18.06
N ILE A 673 -31.60 10.84 16.80
CA ILE A 673 -32.99 10.69 16.39
C ILE A 673 -33.17 9.39 15.61
N VAL A 674 -32.22 9.03 14.74
CA VAL A 674 -32.25 7.78 13.97
C VAL A 674 -31.75 6.62 14.82
N GLU A 675 -32.61 5.64 15.07
CA GLU A 675 -32.30 4.43 15.86
C GLU A 675 -32.14 3.17 15.00
N ALA A 676 -32.81 3.12 13.86
CA ALA A 676 -32.83 1.96 12.98
C ALA A 676 -32.91 2.38 11.51
N TYR A 677 -32.69 1.41 10.61
CA TYR A 677 -32.85 1.58 9.18
C TYR A 677 -33.79 0.51 8.62
N GLN A 678 -34.78 0.95 7.86
CA GLN A 678 -35.56 0.06 7.00
C GLN A 678 -34.86 -0.07 5.65
N TYR A 679 -34.65 -1.30 5.18
CA TYR A 679 -34.20 -1.54 3.81
C TYR A 679 -35.38 -1.42 2.85
N SER A 680 -35.29 -0.51 1.87
CA SER A 680 -36.33 -0.26 0.88
C SER A 680 -35.80 -0.58 -0.50
N ALA A 681 -36.43 -1.54 -1.19
CA ALA A 681 -36.11 -1.89 -2.56
C ALA A 681 -37.30 -1.61 -3.48
N ILE A 682 -37.03 -1.15 -4.70
CA ILE A 682 -38.05 -1.18 -5.75
C ILE A 682 -38.35 -2.64 -6.06
N LEU A 683 -39.59 -3.08 -5.82
CA LEU A 683 -40.09 -4.42 -6.15
C LEU A 683 -40.68 -4.46 -7.56
N ASP A 684 -39.96 -5.09 -8.48
CA ASP A 684 -40.40 -5.44 -9.82
C ASP A 684 -39.71 -6.74 -10.28
N ASP A 685 -39.94 -7.09 -11.54
CA ASP A 685 -39.35 -8.26 -12.20
C ASP A 685 -37.81 -8.25 -12.24
N ARG A 686 -37.18 -7.09 -12.01
CA ARG A 686 -35.72 -6.90 -12.00
C ARG A 686 -35.13 -6.86 -10.59
N THR A 687 -35.94 -6.94 -9.52
CA THR A 687 -35.44 -6.96 -8.15
C THR A 687 -34.75 -8.28 -7.84
N SER A 688 -33.50 -8.22 -7.37
CA SER A 688 -32.73 -9.39 -6.97
C SER A 688 -33.31 -10.08 -5.73
N ASP A 689 -32.97 -11.35 -5.54
CA ASP A 689 -33.38 -12.12 -4.36
C ASP A 689 -32.83 -11.51 -3.06
N VAL A 690 -31.64 -10.92 -3.10
CA VAL A 690 -31.04 -10.18 -1.97
C VAL A 690 -31.92 -9.00 -1.58
N CYS A 691 -32.30 -8.17 -2.55
CA CYS A 691 -33.13 -7.01 -2.30
C CYS A 691 -34.54 -7.41 -1.85
N ARG A 692 -35.14 -8.45 -2.46
CA ARG A 692 -36.45 -8.98 -2.03
C ARG A 692 -36.43 -9.52 -0.61
N GLU A 693 -35.32 -10.15 -0.19
CA GLU A 693 -35.20 -10.67 1.17
C GLU A 693 -35.05 -9.58 2.21
N LEU A 694 -34.36 -8.48 1.89
CA LEU A 694 -34.15 -7.37 2.82
C LEU A 694 -35.29 -6.36 2.81
N ASP A 695 -36.00 -6.22 1.69
CA ASP A 695 -37.06 -5.24 1.53
C ASP A 695 -38.12 -5.32 2.65
N GLY A 696 -38.46 -4.16 3.20
CA GLY A 696 -39.42 -4.07 4.30
C GLY A 696 -38.84 -4.31 5.69
N LYS A 697 -37.68 -4.96 5.81
CA LYS A 697 -37.08 -5.28 7.11
C LYS A 697 -36.40 -4.06 7.74
N ILE A 698 -36.52 -3.97 9.06
CA ILE A 698 -35.95 -2.91 9.89
C ILE A 698 -34.83 -3.52 10.72
N PHE A 699 -33.67 -2.88 10.73
CA PHE A 699 -32.52 -3.31 11.50
C PHE A 699 -32.00 -2.16 12.35
N GLU A 700 -31.56 -2.45 13.56
CA GLU A 700 -30.97 -1.44 14.43
C GLU A 700 -29.72 -0.82 13.77
N LYS A 701 -29.48 0.46 14.09
CA LYS A 701 -28.28 1.16 13.64
C LYS A 701 -27.04 0.46 14.18
N GLY A 702 -26.12 0.08 13.29
CA GLY A 702 -24.92 -0.64 13.68
C GLY A 702 -24.09 -1.17 12.51
N GLU A 703 -23.32 -2.21 12.78
CA GLU A 703 -22.41 -2.79 11.79
C GLU A 703 -23.19 -3.46 10.64
N PHE A 704 -24.25 -4.20 10.93
CA PHE A 704 -25.03 -4.89 9.90
C PHE A 704 -25.64 -3.91 8.89
N THR A 705 -26.30 -2.85 9.34
CA THR A 705 -26.85 -1.79 8.46
C THR A 705 -25.76 -1.08 7.64
N THR A 706 -24.52 -1.05 8.15
CA THR A 706 -23.36 -0.58 7.40
C THR A 706 -22.93 -1.57 6.31
N GLN A 707 -22.98 -2.88 6.57
CA GLN A 707 -22.64 -3.91 5.57
C GLN A 707 -23.70 -4.02 4.48
N ILE A 708 -24.98 -3.85 4.82
CA ILE A 708 -26.09 -3.91 3.87
C ILE A 708 -26.42 -2.55 3.22
N THR A 709 -25.55 -1.54 3.36
CA THR A 709 -25.76 -0.25 2.67
C THR A 709 -25.70 -0.46 1.15
N PRO A 710 -26.77 -0.12 0.39
CA PRO A 710 -26.80 -0.34 -1.05
C PRO A 710 -25.71 0.45 -1.81
N PRO A 711 -25.28 -0.03 -3.00
CA PRO A 711 -25.79 -1.16 -3.76
C PRO A 711 -25.23 -2.51 -3.28
N LEU A 712 -26.10 -3.52 -3.19
CA LEU A 712 -25.69 -4.90 -2.87
C LEU A 712 -25.43 -5.76 -4.11
N HIS A 713 -25.63 -5.23 -5.31
CA HIS A 713 -25.34 -5.90 -6.57
C HIS A 713 -25.35 -4.85 -7.70
N PHE A 714 -24.93 -5.23 -8.90
CA PHE A 714 -25.01 -4.34 -10.06
C PHE A 714 -26.46 -3.91 -10.32
N ASN A 715 -26.67 -2.64 -10.68
CA ASN A 715 -28.00 -2.05 -10.90
C ASN A 715 -28.97 -2.12 -9.70
N CYS A 716 -28.47 -2.20 -8.47
CA CYS A 716 -29.28 -2.11 -7.26
C CYS A 716 -30.09 -0.79 -7.25
N ARG A 717 -31.38 -0.88 -6.89
CA ARG A 717 -32.31 0.27 -6.80
C ARG A 717 -32.95 0.30 -5.42
N SER A 718 -32.08 0.24 -4.42
CA SER A 718 -32.47 0.14 -3.03
C SER A 718 -31.82 1.27 -2.24
N LEU A 719 -32.43 1.61 -1.11
CA LEU A 719 -31.92 2.60 -0.17
C LEU A 719 -32.19 2.16 1.27
N LEU A 720 -31.46 2.79 2.19
CA LEU A 720 -31.78 2.73 3.62
C LEU A 720 -32.66 3.93 3.98
N VAL A 721 -33.84 3.63 4.52
CA VAL A 721 -34.79 4.62 5.03
C VAL A 721 -34.57 4.74 6.55
N PRO A 722 -34.25 5.92 7.08
CA PRO A 722 -34.05 6.10 8.52
C PRO A 722 -35.37 5.89 9.27
N VAL A 723 -35.29 5.19 10.40
CA VAL A 723 -36.38 5.02 11.36
C VAL A 723 -36.01 5.77 12.63
N THR A 724 -36.89 6.66 13.07
CA THR A 724 -36.62 7.55 14.20
C THR A 724 -37.17 7.01 15.51
N LYS A 725 -36.60 7.48 16.64
CA LYS A 725 -37.09 7.16 17.99
C LYS A 725 -38.52 7.61 18.29
N PHE A 726 -39.12 8.41 17.41
CA PHE A 726 -40.49 8.91 17.54
C PHE A 726 -41.50 8.01 16.82
N GLU A 727 -41.04 6.95 16.16
CA GLU A 727 -41.87 6.03 15.40
C GLU A 727 -41.82 4.64 16.04
N ASP A 728 -42.98 4.04 16.31
CA ASP A 728 -43.01 2.67 16.84
C ASP A 728 -42.47 1.66 15.81
N TYR A 729 -41.39 0.94 16.11
CA TYR A 729 -40.85 -0.09 15.22
C TYR A 729 -40.56 -1.40 15.96
N THR A 730 -40.37 -2.47 15.19
CA THR A 730 -39.88 -3.75 15.70
C THR A 730 -38.73 -4.17 14.81
N ALA A 731 -37.54 -4.31 15.39
CA ALA A 731 -36.35 -4.74 14.66
C ALA A 731 -36.47 -6.21 14.26
N ASN A 732 -36.13 -6.50 13.00
CA ASN A 732 -35.94 -7.86 12.51
C ASN A 732 -34.59 -8.39 12.99
N LYS A 733 -34.50 -9.72 13.15
CA LYS A 733 -33.21 -10.38 13.32
C LYS A 733 -32.37 -10.18 12.07
N GLU A 734 -31.08 -9.89 12.27
CA GLU A 734 -30.10 -9.78 11.19
C GLU A 734 -30.10 -11.05 10.33
N VAL A 735 -30.07 -10.86 9.02
CA VAL A 735 -29.96 -11.96 8.06
C VAL A 735 -28.49 -12.33 7.93
N SER A 736 -28.17 -13.62 7.85
CA SER A 736 -26.79 -14.06 7.62
C SER A 736 -26.23 -13.43 6.35
N LEU A 737 -25.07 -12.76 6.45
CA LEU A 737 -24.38 -12.18 5.31
C LEU A 737 -23.99 -13.26 4.29
N ASP A 738 -23.63 -14.46 4.74
CA ASP A 738 -23.30 -15.57 3.85
C ASP A 738 -24.53 -16.03 3.06
N SER A 739 -25.70 -16.09 3.72
CA SER A 739 -26.96 -16.37 3.02
C SER A 739 -27.29 -15.31 1.97
N LEU A 740 -26.97 -14.03 2.23
CA LEU A 740 -27.19 -12.97 1.26
C LEU A 740 -26.14 -13.02 0.13
N ARG A 741 -24.90 -13.46 0.42
CA ARG A 741 -23.85 -13.68 -0.60
C ARG A 741 -24.25 -14.79 -1.57
N ASP A 742 -24.82 -15.88 -1.06
CA ASP A 742 -25.31 -16.99 -1.87
C ASP A 742 -26.40 -16.56 -2.87
N LYS A 743 -27.16 -15.51 -2.52
CA LYS A 743 -28.19 -14.89 -3.37
C LYS A 743 -27.63 -13.85 -4.35
N GLY A 744 -26.31 -13.74 -4.47
CA GLY A 744 -25.63 -12.79 -5.35
C GLY A 744 -25.34 -11.43 -4.72
N GLY A 745 -25.44 -11.33 -3.40
CA GLY A 745 -25.13 -10.11 -2.65
C GLY A 745 -23.63 -9.85 -2.60
N ASN A 746 -23.24 -8.63 -3.00
CA ASN A 746 -21.90 -8.11 -2.88
C ASN A 746 -21.86 -7.10 -1.73
N PHE A 747 -21.29 -7.54 -0.60
CA PHE A 747 -21.13 -6.72 0.60
C PHE A 747 -19.76 -6.08 0.59
N LEU A 748 -19.68 -4.83 1.05
CA LEU A 748 -18.41 -4.15 1.23
C LEU A 748 -17.51 -4.98 2.16
N SER A 749 -16.36 -5.44 1.65
CA SER A 749 -15.37 -6.16 2.46
C SER A 749 -14.69 -5.21 3.45
N ASP A 750 -14.32 -5.70 4.64
CA ASP A 750 -13.78 -4.90 5.76
C ASP A 750 -12.58 -3.99 5.45
N LYS A 751 -11.88 -4.23 4.34
CA LYS A 751 -10.62 -3.53 3.98
C LYS A 751 -10.77 -2.30 3.09
N ASN A 752 -11.98 -2.00 2.61
CA ASN A 752 -12.28 -0.79 1.82
C ASN A 752 -13.22 0.19 2.57
N ARG A 753 -13.33 0.05 3.89
CA ARG A 753 -14.31 0.78 4.69
C ARG A 753 -13.80 2.17 5.08
N VAL A 754 -14.27 3.19 4.37
CA VAL A 754 -14.68 4.44 5.02
C VAL A 754 -16.18 4.57 4.79
N THR A 755 -16.97 4.07 5.75
CA THR A 755 -18.44 4.04 5.67
C THR A 755 -19.12 5.17 6.44
N SER A 756 -18.35 5.88 7.26
CA SER A 756 -18.76 7.05 8.04
C SER A 756 -17.50 7.81 8.41
N PHE A 757 -17.49 9.12 8.20
CA PHE A 757 -16.37 9.98 8.55
C PHE A 757 -16.90 11.31 9.08
N GLU A 758 -16.16 11.92 9.99
CA GLU A 758 -16.50 13.24 10.53
C GLU A 758 -16.15 14.30 9.49
N ILE A 759 -17.13 15.14 9.14
CA ILE A 759 -16.95 16.24 8.20
C ILE A 759 -16.44 17.43 8.99
N SER A 760 -15.31 17.99 8.58
CA SER A 760 -14.77 19.22 9.20
C SER A 760 -14.35 20.21 8.11
N GLN A 761 -14.44 21.50 8.41
CA GLN A 761 -14.02 22.58 7.52
C GLN A 761 -12.90 23.37 8.16
N THR A 762 -11.74 23.45 7.50
CA THR A 762 -10.69 24.39 7.89
C THR A 762 -10.93 25.73 7.18
N VAL A 763 -11.10 26.81 7.94
CA VAL A 763 -11.34 28.16 7.45
C VAL A 763 -10.14 29.03 7.78
N ARG A 764 -9.65 29.77 6.77
CA ARG A 764 -8.55 30.72 6.90
C ARG A 764 -9.05 32.15 6.70
N SER A 765 -8.79 33.02 7.68
CA SER A 765 -9.13 34.45 7.64
C SER A 765 -7.87 35.30 7.74
N SER A 766 -7.76 36.38 6.97
CA SER A 766 -6.61 37.28 7.00
C SER A 766 -7.04 38.73 6.87
N GLY A 767 -6.35 39.64 7.54
CA GLY A 767 -6.66 41.08 7.51
C GLY A 767 -5.56 41.93 8.13
N SER A 768 -5.86 43.22 8.27
CA SER A 768 -4.98 44.21 8.93
C SER A 768 -5.75 44.94 10.02
N LEU A 769 -5.16 45.10 11.20
CA LEU A 769 -5.71 45.89 12.30
C LEU A 769 -5.11 47.29 12.26
N ARG A 770 -5.97 48.31 12.28
CA ARG A 770 -5.58 49.73 12.17
C ARG A 770 -5.96 50.57 13.37
N THR A 771 -6.71 50.01 14.33
CA THR A 771 -7.01 50.69 15.59
C THR A 771 -6.85 49.76 16.79
N TYR A 772 -6.45 50.36 17.92
CA TYR A 772 -6.27 49.65 19.20
C TYR A 772 -7.55 48.94 19.64
N GLY A 773 -7.46 47.64 19.91
CA GLY A 773 -8.57 46.83 20.44
C GLY A 773 -9.61 46.38 19.41
N GLU A 774 -9.29 46.44 18.11
CA GLU A 774 -10.12 45.83 17.06
C GLU A 774 -10.27 44.32 17.29
N ASN A 775 -11.52 43.84 17.20
CA ASN A 775 -11.86 42.44 17.33
C ASN A 775 -12.06 41.83 15.94
N ILE A 776 -11.52 40.63 15.73
CA ILE A 776 -11.84 39.82 14.56
C ILE A 776 -13.12 39.06 14.91
N VAL A 777 -14.24 39.49 14.30
CA VAL A 777 -15.53 38.81 14.45
C VAL A 777 -15.62 37.76 13.35
N ILE A 778 -15.57 36.49 13.75
CA ILE A 778 -15.87 35.38 12.86
C ILE A 778 -17.34 35.04 13.06
N ASN A 779 -18.13 35.27 12.02
CA ASN A 779 -19.55 34.96 12.05
C ASN A 779 -19.72 33.45 12.19
N SER A 780 -20.27 33.00 13.32
CA SER A 780 -20.66 31.60 13.46
C SER A 780 -21.78 31.28 12.45
N PRO A 781 -21.61 30.26 11.60
CA PRO A 781 -22.55 29.81 10.57
C PRO A 781 -23.88 29.27 11.12
N GLY A 782 -23.97 29.04 12.43
CA GLY A 782 -25.17 28.50 13.06
C GLY A 782 -24.90 27.92 14.45
N ALA A 783 -25.95 27.43 15.10
CA ALA A 783 -25.86 26.83 16.43
C ALA A 783 -25.08 25.50 16.43
N ASN A 784 -24.34 25.24 17.51
CA ASN A 784 -23.74 23.94 17.87
C ASN A 784 -22.56 23.45 17.00
N LEU A 785 -21.77 24.34 16.42
CA LEU A 785 -20.50 23.97 15.79
C LEU A 785 -19.40 23.82 16.84
N GLN A 786 -18.55 22.80 16.75
CA GLN A 786 -17.32 22.73 17.52
C GLN A 786 -16.22 23.47 16.77
N ILE A 787 -15.70 24.54 17.36
CA ILE A 787 -14.61 25.30 16.77
C ILE A 787 -13.32 24.92 17.48
N GLU A 788 -12.35 24.44 16.70
CA GLU A 788 -10.98 24.15 17.11
C GLU A 788 -10.07 25.12 16.37
N ILE A 789 -9.42 26.06 17.07
CA ILE A 789 -8.37 26.86 16.43
C ILE A 789 -7.21 25.92 16.16
N MET A 790 -6.81 25.80 14.91
CA MET A 790 -5.71 24.92 14.51
C MET A 790 -4.39 25.68 14.51
N TYR A 791 -4.44 26.94 14.12
CA TYR A 791 -3.26 27.76 13.87
C TYR A 791 -3.59 29.26 13.80
N TYR A 792 -2.67 30.11 14.23
CA TYR A 792 -2.69 31.51 13.81
C TYR A 792 -1.29 32.03 13.54
N LYS A 793 -1.21 32.97 12.60
CA LYS A 793 0.00 33.69 12.19
C LYS A 793 -0.22 35.18 12.29
N ILE A 794 0.68 35.88 12.97
CA ILE A 794 0.74 37.34 12.93
C ILE A 794 2.03 37.73 12.22
N SER A 795 1.92 38.61 11.23
CA SER A 795 3.04 39.01 10.37
C SER A 795 3.10 40.53 10.25
N ASN A 796 4.26 41.06 9.86
CA ASN A 796 4.47 42.50 9.73
C ASN A 796 4.31 43.33 11.02
N ALA A 797 4.47 42.70 12.19
CA ALA A 797 4.43 43.42 13.46
C ALA A 797 5.85 43.60 14.01
N SER A 798 6.36 44.83 13.99
CA SER A 798 7.44 45.22 14.90
C SER A 798 6.80 45.51 16.25
N PHE A 799 6.57 44.47 17.04
CA PHE A 799 5.98 44.65 18.36
C PHE A 799 6.96 45.41 19.25
N GLU A 800 6.66 46.65 19.64
CA GLU A 800 7.44 47.35 20.68
C GLU A 800 7.08 46.84 22.07
N LYS A 801 5.88 46.25 22.23
CA LYS A 801 5.35 45.69 23.48
C LYS A 801 4.63 44.36 23.27
N SER A 802 4.39 43.62 24.36
CA SER A 802 3.74 42.31 24.32
C SER A 802 2.30 42.38 23.82
N THR A 803 1.93 41.55 22.85
CA THR A 803 0.56 41.48 22.28
C THR A 803 -0.21 40.32 22.90
N VAL A 804 -1.44 40.56 23.34
CA VAL A 804 -2.32 39.49 23.84
C VAL A 804 -3.29 39.06 22.75
N VAL A 805 -3.22 37.80 22.35
CA VAL A 805 -4.23 37.14 21.51
C VAL A 805 -5.15 36.36 22.44
N GLY A 806 -6.42 36.75 22.46
CA GLY A 806 -7.46 36.17 23.29
C GLY A 806 -8.62 35.67 22.45
N VAL A 807 -9.29 34.61 22.91
CA VAL A 807 -10.46 34.04 22.24
C VAL A 807 -11.62 34.04 23.22
N LYS A 808 -12.78 34.50 22.76
CA LYS A 808 -14.01 34.47 23.55
C LYS A 808 -15.25 34.38 22.68
N SER A 809 -16.36 34.10 23.33
CA SER A 809 -17.68 34.25 22.72
C SER A 809 -18.14 35.69 22.74
N SER A 810 -19.01 36.07 21.82
CA SER A 810 -19.65 37.39 21.85
C SER A 810 -20.49 37.64 23.10
N ASP A 811 -21.00 36.59 23.76
CA ASP A 811 -21.76 36.66 25.01
C ASP A 811 -20.91 36.52 26.29
N GLU A 812 -19.63 36.17 26.15
CA GLU A 812 -18.70 36.01 27.27
C GLU A 812 -17.92 37.32 27.53
N LYS A 813 -17.79 37.68 28.81
CA LYS A 813 -16.98 38.83 29.24
C LYS A 813 -15.50 38.49 29.37
N GLU A 814 -15.20 37.26 29.79
CA GLU A 814 -13.83 36.78 29.99
C GLU A 814 -13.30 36.06 28.75
N LEU A 815 -11.98 36.05 28.59
CA LEU A 815 -11.30 35.29 27.54
C LEU A 815 -11.22 33.82 27.98
N ARG A 816 -11.73 32.90 27.15
CA ARG A 816 -11.55 31.46 27.37
C ARG A 816 -10.12 31.02 27.11
N TYR A 817 -9.50 31.61 26.09
CA TYR A 817 -8.09 31.38 25.78
C TYR A 817 -7.36 32.71 25.71
N ARG A 818 -6.14 32.73 26.23
CA ARG A 818 -5.29 33.92 26.27
C ARG A 818 -3.84 33.52 26.07
N GLN A 819 -3.20 34.08 25.05
CA GLN A 819 -1.77 33.93 24.79
C GLN A 819 -1.14 35.32 24.69
N THR A 820 0.05 35.49 25.30
CA THR A 820 0.80 36.75 25.27
C THR A 820 2.06 36.54 24.43
N LEU A 821 2.14 37.22 23.29
CA LEU A 821 3.28 37.24 22.37
C LEU A 821 4.30 38.29 22.81
N LYS A 822 5.60 37.97 22.78
CA LYS A 822 6.66 38.89 23.20
C LYS A 822 7.22 39.71 22.01
N PRO A 823 7.82 40.89 22.26
CA PRO A 823 8.55 41.65 21.25
C PRO A 823 9.61 40.79 20.54
N SER A 824 9.74 40.89 19.22
CA SER A 824 10.68 40.16 18.32
C SER A 824 10.38 38.69 17.93
N GLU A 825 9.25 38.12 18.35
CA GLU A 825 8.77 36.83 17.84
C GLU A 825 7.92 37.03 16.57
N THR A 826 8.32 36.47 15.42
CA THR A 826 7.36 36.21 14.33
C THR A 826 6.47 35.06 14.80
N SER A 827 5.24 35.33 15.23
CA SER A 827 4.36 34.28 15.74
C SER A 827 3.86 33.40 14.59
N THR A 828 4.61 32.35 14.28
CA THR A 828 4.10 31.15 13.61
C THR A 828 4.10 30.04 14.65
N GLU A 829 3.24 30.15 15.67
CA GLU A 829 3.01 29.04 16.60
C GLU A 829 1.69 28.35 16.24
N ASN A 830 1.74 27.03 16.09
CA ASN A 830 0.56 26.16 15.96
C ASN A 830 -0.15 26.09 17.32
N PHE A 831 -0.93 27.12 17.65
CA PHE A 831 -1.83 27.07 18.80
C PHE A 831 -3.04 26.21 18.45
N ARG A 832 -3.19 25.09 19.17
CA ARG A 832 -4.37 24.21 19.09
C ARG A 832 -5.25 24.43 20.31
N SER A 833 -6.47 24.96 20.12
CA SER A 833 -7.44 25.09 21.22
C SER A 833 -8.16 23.77 21.48
N GLU A 834 -8.70 23.55 22.68
CA GLU A 834 -9.70 22.47 22.82
C GLU A 834 -10.98 22.83 22.06
N PRO A 835 -11.69 21.85 21.47
CA PRO A 835 -12.93 22.08 20.73
C PRO A 835 -13.98 22.78 21.60
N TRP A 836 -14.49 23.91 21.11
CA TRP A 836 -15.43 24.73 21.86
C TRP A 836 -16.77 24.90 21.12
N LYS A 837 -17.87 24.54 21.79
CA LYS A 837 -19.24 24.71 21.28
C LYS A 837 -19.77 26.14 21.49
N LEU A 838 -20.24 26.75 20.40
CA LEU A 838 -20.90 28.07 20.44
C LEU A 838 -22.43 27.96 20.59
N PRO A 839 -23.05 28.73 21.51
CA PRO A 839 -24.50 28.89 21.58
C PRO A 839 -25.14 29.43 20.29
N LYS A 840 -26.46 29.26 20.15
CA LYS A 840 -27.19 29.77 18.98
C LYS A 840 -27.19 31.30 18.96
N GLY A 841 -26.69 31.90 17.88
CA GLY A 841 -26.67 33.35 17.68
C GLY A 841 -25.46 34.06 18.30
N THR A 842 -24.49 33.32 18.85
CA THR A 842 -23.24 33.89 19.33
C THR A 842 -22.17 33.82 18.25
N HIS A 843 -21.33 34.86 18.18
CA HIS A 843 -20.20 34.92 17.27
C HIS A 843 -18.90 34.57 17.99
N PHE A 844 -17.97 33.99 17.24
CA PHE A 844 -16.62 33.75 17.70
C PHE A 844 -15.83 35.05 17.61
N VAL A 845 -15.16 35.45 18.69
CA VAL A 845 -14.40 36.69 18.74
C VAL A 845 -12.95 36.39 19.09
N ILE A 846 -12.05 36.69 18.14
CA ILE A 846 -10.61 36.75 18.41
C ILE A 846 -10.28 38.19 18.75
N ASN A 847 -9.90 38.40 20.00
CA ASN A 847 -9.45 39.67 20.52
C ASN A 847 -7.93 39.74 20.40
N ILE A 848 -7.42 40.72 19.67
CA ILE A 848 -5.98 41.00 19.63
C ILE A 848 -5.77 42.34 20.31
N THR A 849 -5.26 42.32 21.55
CA THR A 849 -4.94 43.54 22.30
C THR A 849 -3.46 43.85 22.12
N THR A 850 -3.17 44.98 21.49
CA THR A 850 -1.83 45.48 21.20
C THR A 850 -1.83 47.00 21.23
N ASP A 851 -0.81 47.60 21.84
CA ASP A 851 -0.57 49.06 21.83
C ASP A 851 -0.06 49.55 20.47
N ASP A 852 0.34 48.64 19.58
CA ASP A 852 0.94 48.95 18.27
C ASP A 852 -0.13 49.09 17.19
N ILE A 853 0.02 50.11 16.34
CA ILE A 853 -0.92 50.41 15.24
C ILE A 853 -0.28 49.91 13.94
N ASP A 854 -1.05 49.18 13.12
CA ASP A 854 -0.66 48.51 11.85
C ASP A 854 -0.08 47.09 11.97
N ILE A 855 -0.94 46.09 12.18
CA ILE A 855 -0.59 44.66 12.23
C ILE A 855 -1.32 43.87 11.14
N ASN A 856 -0.62 42.98 10.43
CA ASN A 856 -1.25 42.00 9.55
C ASN A 856 -1.42 40.66 10.27
N TYR A 857 -2.57 40.01 10.09
CA TYR A 857 -2.84 38.71 10.70
C TYR A 857 -3.37 37.70 9.68
N THR A 858 -3.20 36.44 10.01
CA THR A 858 -3.83 35.28 9.37
C THR A 858 -4.21 34.28 10.45
N VAL A 859 -5.46 33.86 10.54
CA VAL A 859 -5.93 32.84 11.48
C VAL A 859 -6.51 31.68 10.70
N GLU A 860 -6.21 30.46 11.12
CA GLU A 860 -6.75 29.23 10.57
C GLU A 860 -7.42 28.40 11.67
N TYR A 861 -8.70 28.11 11.49
CA TYR A 861 -9.52 27.42 12.48
C TYR A 861 -10.33 26.32 11.79
N ARG A 862 -10.49 25.20 12.48
CA ARG A 862 -11.32 24.08 12.06
C ARG A 862 -12.69 24.19 12.71
N ILE A 863 -13.72 24.07 11.89
CA ILE A 863 -15.10 23.87 12.28
C ILE A 863 -15.37 22.38 12.13
N VAL A 864 -15.67 21.71 13.24
CA VAL A 864 -16.11 20.30 13.28
C VAL A 864 -17.62 20.27 13.49
#